data_AF-A0A7X0J367-F1
#
_entry.id   AF-A0A7X0J367-F1
#
_cell.length_a   1.000
_cell.length_b   1.000
_cell.length_c   1.000
_cell.angle_alpha   90.00
_cell.angle_beta   90.00
_cell.angle_gamma   90.00
#
_symmetry.space_group_name_H-M   'P 1'
#
loop_
_entity.id
_entity.type
_entity.pdbx_description
1 polymer ?
#
loop_
_entity_poly.entity_id
_entity_poly.type
_entity_poly.pdbx_seq_one_letter_code
_entity_poly.pdbx_strand_id
1 'polypeptide(L)'
;MAENNSVKTNSTNTVAFSNDLKNAVEKDNKLLNVLDPYTEKYMTYSKVYDLPDGSPLTDKDIDGIVYIKKNDAYFMLDHDGSDIDVARYGALADGVFDNAAAFEAAATAALNLKVGIKILDSADHKSYNITRTVRIKLPPDQSCKFWISSNGAVIKPNEILASSQNIFKLTHDLNNEYVFFAIGPDIIWPLPEGKVERAFDNNTGAEVSIIGSLTFDASAFPVIEKQLNPINIAIPLQISAAIIDIQKVLIKDCIGSGIRILGPKTLTIRNTDFDHVGYRDKFDVISDNEYSGKDSFGECIHIMATKEKSNIQIEGCNLKGIKGPKYKVRSRSGIVFEFCEKHEAKSTISIDALRMDNFAKCIHIEQAEDYLIKISNCEFLNFNSLLGNSVNSPKYTISNCNLHLNYLDGNESVGGMPAIEITYESNSQVIFKESNFYFVGEPAKNFLLGNTELFENCRFIGNGKEFSFYDGAKTVMFNNCYFNNVGTASNNPTFSGYVSNSILYRLINCKIDGLDNLMMKAGNQSLQQIGSVRYTQNQKLQTNNVLPNDQLIMVQRFNFPGVEFTIDNINMPSPLWKMYKFSGFVISANELDNLRDLTREELVKKEGYYILDAILTDQGWHQFSFTKIGTEPAGYEIVTINGGVTWRKSPGNGVTDLVVAFFPSHCKSFLI
;
A
#
# COMPACT_ATOMS: atom_id res chain seq x y z
N MET A 1 -46.56 -18.04 -26.48
CA MET A 1 -47.26 -16.92 -27.14
C MET A 1 -46.80 -15.67 -26.43
N ALA A 2 -45.92 -14.93 -27.10
CA ALA A 2 -45.28 -13.72 -26.59
C ALA A 2 -46.18 -12.51 -26.88
N GLU A 3 -46.53 -11.74 -25.87
CA GLU A 3 -47.08 -10.40 -26.05
C GLU A 3 -45.93 -9.39 -25.98
N ASN A 4 -45.72 -8.73 -27.11
CA ASN A 4 -44.82 -7.62 -27.34
C ASN A 4 -45.21 -6.43 -26.44
N ASN A 5 -44.44 -6.18 -25.39
CA ASN A 5 -44.33 -4.83 -24.82
C ASN A 5 -43.18 -4.11 -25.53
N SER A 6 -43.52 -3.39 -26.59
CA SER A 6 -42.62 -2.46 -27.23
C SER A 6 -42.27 -1.33 -26.26
N VAL A 7 -41.01 -1.31 -25.86
CA VAL A 7 -40.39 -0.17 -25.18
C VAL A 7 -40.51 1.03 -26.12
N LYS A 8 -41.35 2.00 -25.76
CA LYS A 8 -41.33 3.33 -26.38
C LYS A 8 -39.98 3.96 -26.05
N THR A 9 -39.09 3.98 -27.03
CA THR A 9 -37.94 4.89 -27.05
C THR A 9 -38.49 6.31 -27.01
N ASN A 10 -38.20 7.03 -25.93
CA ASN A 10 -38.44 8.47 -25.90
C ASN A 10 -37.58 9.10 -27.00
N SER A 11 -38.27 9.56 -28.03
CA SER A 11 -37.73 10.43 -29.06
C SER A 11 -37.08 11.65 -28.40
N THR A 12 -35.85 11.93 -28.84
CA THR A 12 -35.12 13.19 -28.67
C THR A 12 -36.02 14.40 -28.43
N ASN A 13 -35.71 15.16 -27.37
CA ASN A 13 -36.27 16.48 -27.04
C ASN A 13 -35.91 17.52 -28.12
N THR A 14 -36.41 17.37 -29.35
CA THR A 14 -36.19 18.32 -30.46
C THR A 14 -37.27 19.42 -30.50
N VAL A 15 -38.16 19.49 -29.51
CA VAL A 15 -39.45 20.23 -29.64
C VAL A 15 -39.46 21.61 -28.96
N ALA A 16 -38.43 22.03 -28.22
CA ALA A 16 -38.46 23.35 -27.55
C ALA A 16 -37.81 24.52 -28.35
N PHE A 17 -36.84 24.27 -29.24
CA PHE A 17 -36.04 25.36 -29.84
C PHE A 17 -36.70 26.15 -30.99
N SER A 18 -37.77 25.62 -31.60
CA SER A 18 -38.30 26.19 -32.85
C SER A 18 -39.07 27.50 -32.69
N ASN A 19 -39.58 27.81 -31.49
CA ASN A 19 -40.31 29.05 -31.23
C ASN A 19 -39.39 30.24 -30.91
N ASP A 20 -38.22 30.02 -30.32
CA ASP A 20 -37.34 31.10 -29.84
C ASP A 20 -36.43 31.70 -30.94
N LEU A 21 -36.19 30.96 -32.02
CA LEU A 21 -35.50 31.49 -33.22
C LEU A 21 -36.33 32.52 -34.00
N LYS A 22 -37.65 32.63 -33.72
CA LYS A 22 -38.54 33.57 -34.42
C LYS A 22 -38.17 35.04 -34.19
N ASN A 23 -37.62 35.35 -33.01
CA ASN A 23 -37.23 36.72 -32.65
C ASN A 23 -35.76 37.04 -32.97
N ALA A 24 -34.98 36.05 -33.40
CA ALA A 24 -33.58 36.23 -33.72
C ALA A 24 -33.42 37.04 -35.04
N VAL A 25 -32.52 38.03 -35.03
CA VAL A 25 -32.30 38.93 -36.18
C VAL A 25 -31.04 38.50 -36.91
N GLU A 26 -31.16 38.13 -38.19
CA GLU A 26 -29.99 37.84 -39.03
C GLU A 26 -29.47 39.15 -39.65
N LYS A 27 -28.21 39.48 -39.42
CA LYS A 27 -27.56 40.68 -39.94
C LYS A 27 -26.05 40.47 -40.03
N ASP A 28 -25.43 40.88 -41.14
CA ASP A 28 -23.97 40.89 -41.33
C ASP A 28 -23.29 39.53 -41.03
N ASN A 29 -23.85 38.43 -41.54
CA ASN A 29 -23.43 37.04 -41.25
C ASN A 29 -23.51 36.65 -39.75
N LYS A 30 -24.29 37.39 -38.96
CA LYS A 30 -24.57 37.07 -37.56
C LYS A 30 -26.05 36.79 -37.34
N LEU A 31 -26.33 35.98 -36.32
CA LEU A 31 -27.65 35.80 -35.76
C LEU A 31 -27.66 36.40 -34.35
N LEU A 32 -28.38 37.50 -34.18
CA LEU A 32 -28.45 38.30 -32.96
C LEU A 32 -29.70 37.98 -32.15
N ASN A 33 -29.66 38.25 -30.84
CA ASN A 33 -30.78 38.14 -29.91
C ASN A 33 -31.42 36.74 -29.89
N VAL A 34 -30.60 35.69 -30.01
CA VAL A 34 -31.05 34.32 -29.82
C VAL A 34 -31.16 34.08 -28.31
N LEU A 35 -32.35 33.81 -27.80
CA LEU A 35 -32.54 33.50 -26.38
C LEU A 35 -32.05 32.07 -26.11
N ASP A 36 -31.10 31.90 -25.19
CA ASP A 36 -30.70 30.59 -24.67
C ASP A 36 -31.83 30.07 -23.77
N PRO A 37 -32.46 28.93 -24.09
CA PRO A 37 -33.72 28.51 -23.44
C PRO A 37 -33.52 28.02 -22.01
N TYR A 38 -32.28 27.80 -21.57
CA TYR A 38 -31.99 27.31 -20.23
C TYR A 38 -31.47 28.42 -19.31
N THR A 39 -30.71 29.36 -19.85
CA THR A 39 -30.13 30.46 -19.07
C THR A 39 -30.88 31.78 -19.20
N GLU A 40 -31.85 31.87 -20.13
CA GLU A 40 -32.64 33.07 -20.43
C GLU A 40 -31.78 34.29 -20.85
N LYS A 41 -30.56 34.04 -21.34
CA LYS A 41 -29.64 35.09 -21.82
C LYS A 41 -29.71 35.21 -23.33
N TYR A 42 -29.61 36.43 -23.83
CA TYR A 42 -29.49 36.68 -25.27
C TYR A 42 -28.06 36.45 -25.74
N MET A 43 -27.94 35.65 -26.79
CA MET A 43 -26.68 35.22 -27.38
C MET A 43 -26.58 35.70 -28.83
N THR A 44 -25.33 35.76 -29.31
CA THR A 44 -24.99 36.07 -30.70
C THR A 44 -24.27 34.88 -31.31
N TYR A 45 -24.54 34.62 -32.58
CA TYR A 45 -23.90 33.56 -33.35
C TYR A 45 -23.35 34.12 -34.66
N SER A 46 -22.25 33.56 -35.16
CA SER A 46 -21.67 33.84 -36.47
C SER A 46 -21.94 32.69 -37.44
N LYS A 47 -22.23 33.03 -38.69
CA LYS A 47 -22.46 32.05 -39.75
C LYS A 47 -21.17 31.26 -40.02
N VAL A 48 -21.30 29.93 -40.10
CA VAL A 48 -20.18 28.99 -40.34
C VAL A 48 -20.56 27.97 -41.40
N TYR A 49 -19.54 27.39 -42.04
CA TYR A 49 -19.69 26.32 -43.05
C TYR A 49 -18.97 25.04 -42.63
N ASP A 50 -17.88 25.18 -41.89
CA ASP A 50 -17.00 24.11 -41.46
C ASP A 50 -16.89 24.09 -39.92
N LEU A 51 -16.59 22.90 -39.38
CA LEU A 51 -16.17 22.69 -38.01
C LEU A 51 -14.75 23.25 -37.77
N PRO A 52 -14.31 23.40 -36.50
CA PRO A 52 -12.98 23.92 -36.17
C PRO A 52 -11.81 23.08 -36.73
N ASP A 53 -12.05 21.82 -37.09
CA ASP A 53 -11.07 20.94 -37.74
C ASP A 53 -11.06 21.06 -39.28
N GLY A 54 -11.93 21.90 -39.85
CA GLY A 54 -12.07 22.14 -41.28
C GLY A 54 -12.99 21.16 -42.00
N SER A 55 -13.63 20.21 -41.29
CA SER A 55 -14.63 19.33 -41.88
C SER A 55 -15.97 20.05 -42.09
N PRO A 56 -16.78 19.69 -43.11
CA PRO A 56 -18.06 20.37 -43.35
C PRO A 56 -19.03 20.20 -42.19
N LEU A 57 -19.66 21.28 -41.76
CA LEU A 57 -20.70 21.25 -40.73
C LEU A 57 -22.01 20.69 -41.31
N THR A 58 -22.63 19.74 -40.61
CA THR A 58 -23.86 19.07 -41.03
C THR A 58 -24.96 19.15 -39.97
N ASP A 59 -26.18 18.76 -40.34
CA ASP A 59 -27.32 18.68 -39.41
C ASP A 59 -27.06 17.78 -38.20
N LYS A 60 -26.09 16.86 -38.27
CA LYS A 60 -25.71 15.99 -37.14
C LYS A 60 -24.90 16.71 -36.06
N ASP A 61 -24.30 17.84 -36.41
CA ASP A 61 -23.41 18.61 -35.54
C ASP A 61 -24.18 19.73 -34.80
N ILE A 62 -25.48 19.86 -35.08
CA ILE A 62 -26.36 20.87 -34.50
C ILE A 62 -26.83 20.41 -33.11
N ASP A 63 -26.28 21.04 -32.08
CA ASP A 63 -26.61 20.76 -30.68
C ASP A 63 -27.67 21.71 -30.10
N GLY A 64 -28.05 22.75 -30.84
CA GLY A 64 -29.02 23.75 -30.41
C GLY A 64 -28.45 24.85 -29.52
N ILE A 65 -27.19 24.75 -29.08
CA ILE A 65 -26.57 25.64 -28.09
C ILE A 65 -25.32 26.32 -28.64
N VAL A 66 -24.33 25.53 -29.06
CA VAL A 66 -23.12 26.05 -29.72
C VAL A 66 -23.37 26.18 -31.21
N TYR A 67 -23.92 25.14 -31.83
CA TYR A 67 -24.27 25.14 -33.24
C TYR A 67 -25.78 25.12 -33.40
N ILE A 68 -26.29 26.10 -34.13
CA ILE A 68 -27.70 26.20 -34.46
C ILE A 68 -27.87 26.30 -35.96
N LYS A 69 -29.02 25.82 -36.43
CA LYS A 69 -29.44 25.98 -37.82
C LYS A 69 -30.64 26.91 -37.88
N LYS A 70 -30.59 27.89 -38.77
CA LYS A 70 -31.73 28.73 -39.12
C LYS A 70 -31.86 28.76 -40.63
N ASN A 71 -33.01 28.29 -41.14
CA ASN A 71 -33.22 28.00 -42.56
C ASN A 71 -32.13 27.02 -43.08
N ASP A 72 -31.42 27.38 -44.13
CA ASP A 72 -30.33 26.57 -44.73
C ASP A 72 -28.92 27.02 -44.30
N ALA A 73 -28.83 27.89 -43.29
CA ALA A 73 -27.56 28.40 -42.78
C ALA A 73 -27.27 27.85 -41.37
N TYR A 74 -26.01 27.53 -41.15
CA TYR A 74 -25.49 27.15 -39.85
C TYR A 74 -24.80 28.32 -39.17
N PHE A 75 -24.96 28.40 -37.86
CA PHE A 75 -24.37 29.43 -37.03
C PHE A 75 -23.71 28.80 -35.82
N MET A 76 -22.51 29.28 -35.50
CA MET A 76 -21.77 28.93 -34.30
C MET A 76 -21.84 30.09 -33.32
N LEU A 77 -22.00 29.78 -32.04
CA LEU A 77 -22.02 30.76 -30.98
C LEU A 77 -20.77 31.64 -31.03
N ASP A 78 -20.95 32.96 -30.92
CA ASP A 78 -19.86 33.90 -30.68
C ASP A 78 -19.34 33.69 -29.25
N HIS A 79 -18.47 32.70 -29.10
CA HIS A 79 -17.81 32.37 -27.85
C HIS A 79 -16.51 33.14 -27.73
N ASP A 80 -16.32 33.82 -26.61
CA ASP A 80 -15.10 34.52 -26.22
C ASP A 80 -13.94 33.59 -25.80
N GLY A 81 -14.11 32.27 -25.93
CA GLY A 81 -13.13 31.27 -25.49
C GLY A 81 -13.19 30.97 -23.99
N SER A 82 -14.21 31.43 -23.27
CA SER A 82 -14.47 31.03 -21.87
C SER A 82 -14.93 29.56 -21.74
N ASP A 83 -15.19 29.09 -20.53
CA ASP A 83 -15.71 27.73 -20.32
C ASP A 83 -17.21 27.64 -20.64
N ILE A 84 -17.65 26.47 -21.13
CA ILE A 84 -19.08 26.20 -21.36
C ILE A 84 -19.78 25.92 -20.02
N ASP A 85 -20.71 26.79 -19.64
CA ASP A 85 -21.59 26.57 -18.49
C ASP A 85 -22.56 25.40 -18.76
N VAL A 86 -22.52 24.37 -17.91
CA VAL A 86 -23.38 23.19 -18.01
C VAL A 86 -24.88 23.52 -17.92
N ALA A 87 -25.25 24.64 -17.31
CA ALA A 87 -26.65 25.11 -17.27
C ALA A 87 -27.22 25.35 -18.67
N ARG A 88 -26.37 25.68 -19.66
CA ARG A 88 -26.78 25.87 -21.07
C ARG A 88 -27.20 24.57 -21.75
N TYR A 89 -26.88 23.41 -21.16
CA TYR A 89 -27.36 22.11 -21.63
C TYR A 89 -28.49 21.57 -20.74
N GLY A 90 -29.10 22.43 -19.92
CA GLY A 90 -30.23 22.10 -19.06
C GLY A 90 -29.83 21.46 -17.73
N ALA A 91 -28.57 21.57 -17.31
CA ALA A 91 -28.18 21.13 -15.97
C ALA A 91 -28.81 22.03 -14.90
N LEU A 92 -29.47 21.42 -13.92
CA LEU A 92 -30.16 22.07 -12.80
C LEU A 92 -29.63 21.51 -11.47
N ALA A 93 -29.08 22.39 -10.64
CA ALA A 93 -28.73 22.10 -9.26
C ALA A 93 -29.99 22.27 -8.37
N ASP A 94 -30.98 21.42 -8.59
CA ASP A 94 -32.21 21.40 -7.78
C ASP A 94 -32.26 20.20 -6.81
N GLY A 95 -31.23 19.34 -6.85
CA GLY A 95 -31.15 18.11 -6.08
C GLY A 95 -32.10 17.01 -6.57
N VAL A 96 -32.75 17.13 -7.73
CA VAL A 96 -33.76 16.18 -8.21
C VAL A 96 -33.50 15.78 -9.66
N PHE A 97 -33.34 16.76 -10.54
CA PHE A 97 -33.15 16.55 -11.97
C PHE A 97 -31.90 15.72 -12.27
N ASP A 98 -31.99 14.80 -13.23
CA ASP A 98 -30.82 14.02 -13.67
C ASP A 98 -29.96 14.82 -14.64
N ASN A 99 -28.77 15.21 -14.18
CA ASN A 99 -27.87 16.09 -14.88
C ASN A 99 -26.88 15.36 -15.80
N ALA A 100 -26.87 14.03 -15.81
CA ALA A 100 -25.82 13.28 -16.49
C ALA A 100 -25.74 13.59 -18.01
N ALA A 101 -26.88 13.67 -18.68
CA ALA A 101 -26.93 13.98 -20.11
C ALA A 101 -26.50 15.42 -20.43
N ALA A 102 -26.84 16.38 -19.56
CA ALA A 102 -26.45 17.78 -19.73
C ALA A 102 -24.93 17.95 -19.60
N PHE A 103 -24.31 17.27 -18.63
CA PHE A 103 -22.86 17.28 -18.46
C PHE A 103 -22.12 16.66 -19.64
N GLU A 104 -22.61 15.52 -20.16
CA GLU A 104 -22.01 14.88 -21.34
C GLU A 104 -22.10 15.78 -22.58
N ALA A 105 -23.28 16.37 -22.84
CA ALA A 105 -23.48 17.25 -23.98
C ALA A 105 -22.59 18.50 -23.91
N ALA A 106 -22.50 19.12 -22.72
CA ALA A 106 -21.60 20.26 -22.49
C ALA A 106 -20.13 19.87 -22.69
N ALA A 107 -19.71 18.70 -22.22
CA ALA A 107 -18.34 18.22 -22.37
C ALA A 107 -18.00 17.92 -23.84
N THR A 108 -18.92 17.32 -24.60
CA THR A 108 -18.74 17.10 -26.05
C THR A 108 -18.54 18.43 -26.80
N ALA A 109 -19.39 19.42 -26.51
CA ALA A 109 -19.25 20.74 -27.11
C ALA A 109 -17.94 21.44 -26.72
N ALA A 110 -17.54 21.33 -25.45
CA ALA A 110 -16.31 21.92 -24.94
C ALA A 110 -15.07 21.32 -25.61
N LEU A 111 -15.04 20.00 -25.80
CA LEU A 111 -13.97 19.31 -26.53
C LEU A 111 -13.85 19.79 -27.98
N ASN A 112 -14.97 19.98 -28.68
CA ASN A 112 -14.99 20.49 -30.05
C ASN A 112 -14.45 21.92 -30.16
N LEU A 113 -14.76 22.76 -29.17
CA LEU A 113 -14.29 24.15 -29.09
C LEU A 113 -12.91 24.30 -28.43
N LYS A 114 -12.33 23.21 -27.90
CA LYS A 114 -11.07 23.19 -27.16
C LYS A 114 -11.08 24.10 -25.92
N VAL A 115 -12.22 24.13 -25.23
CA VAL A 115 -12.43 24.81 -23.94
C VAL A 115 -12.81 23.80 -22.85
N GLY A 116 -13.00 24.25 -21.61
CA GLY A 116 -13.51 23.43 -20.52
C GLY A 116 -15.01 23.58 -20.31
N ILE A 117 -15.53 22.84 -19.33
CA ILE A 117 -16.87 23.07 -18.80
C ILE A 117 -16.80 23.75 -17.45
N LYS A 118 -17.80 24.56 -17.15
CA LYS A 118 -17.99 25.21 -15.85
C LYS A 118 -19.22 24.66 -15.16
N ILE A 119 -19.07 24.20 -13.93
CA ILE A 119 -20.17 23.73 -13.06
C ILE A 119 -20.29 24.71 -11.90
N LEU A 120 -21.37 25.49 -11.90
CA LEU A 120 -21.59 26.55 -10.92
C LEU A 120 -22.29 26.04 -9.66
N ASP A 121 -21.95 26.61 -8.50
CA ASP A 121 -22.79 26.47 -7.32
C ASP A 121 -24.17 27.10 -7.57
N SER A 122 -25.20 26.53 -6.95
CA SER A 122 -26.54 27.13 -6.98
C SER A 122 -26.68 28.17 -5.88
N ALA A 123 -27.53 29.18 -6.11
CA ALA A 123 -27.81 30.20 -5.09
C ALA A 123 -28.43 29.60 -3.80
N ASP A 124 -29.10 28.45 -3.93
CA ASP A 124 -29.72 27.72 -2.81
C ASP A 124 -28.78 26.64 -2.22
N HIS A 125 -27.54 26.52 -2.69
CA HIS A 125 -26.57 25.48 -2.32
C HIS A 125 -27.09 24.04 -2.42
N LYS A 126 -27.99 23.80 -3.37
CA LYS A 126 -28.47 22.47 -3.77
C LYS A 126 -27.45 21.78 -4.66
N SER A 127 -27.54 20.45 -4.71
CA SER A 127 -26.66 19.59 -5.50
C SER A 127 -27.19 19.32 -6.91
N TYR A 128 -26.30 18.92 -7.80
CA TYR A 128 -26.63 18.27 -9.06
C TYR A 128 -26.81 16.77 -8.84
N ASN A 129 -28.03 16.28 -9.04
CA ASN A 129 -28.30 14.83 -9.04
C ASN A 129 -27.85 14.21 -10.36
N ILE A 130 -27.32 12.98 -10.29
CA ILE A 130 -27.02 12.13 -11.45
C ILE A 130 -27.61 10.75 -11.21
N THR A 131 -28.20 10.15 -12.24
CA THR A 131 -28.76 8.79 -12.13
C THR A 131 -27.94 7.72 -12.85
N ARG A 132 -26.90 8.15 -13.58
CA ARG A 132 -25.95 7.29 -14.32
C ARG A 132 -24.59 7.95 -14.39
N THR A 133 -23.57 7.19 -14.80
CA THR A 133 -22.24 7.75 -15.08
C THR A 133 -22.31 8.85 -16.14
N VAL A 134 -21.56 9.92 -15.89
CA VAL A 134 -21.19 10.97 -16.83
C VAL A 134 -19.95 10.52 -17.58
N ARG A 135 -20.12 10.06 -18.82
CA ARG A 135 -19.02 9.53 -19.65
C ARG A 135 -18.47 10.62 -20.57
N ILE A 136 -17.28 11.12 -20.28
CA ILE A 136 -16.57 12.12 -21.09
C ILE A 136 -15.49 11.43 -21.92
N LYS A 137 -15.83 11.16 -23.18
CA LYS A 137 -14.97 10.43 -24.12
C LYS A 137 -13.89 11.35 -24.70
N LEU A 138 -12.64 11.06 -24.41
CA LEU A 138 -11.50 11.73 -25.04
C LEU A 138 -11.11 11.00 -26.34
N PRO A 139 -10.72 11.73 -27.40
CA PRO A 139 -10.21 11.10 -28.61
C PRO A 139 -8.97 10.22 -28.31
N PRO A 140 -8.94 8.95 -28.75
CA PRO A 140 -7.76 8.10 -28.56
C PRO A 140 -6.59 8.60 -29.41
N ASP A 141 -5.36 8.44 -28.91
CA ASP A 141 -4.10 8.72 -29.61
C ASP A 141 -3.94 10.14 -30.17
N GLN A 142 -4.73 11.10 -29.67
CA GLN A 142 -4.67 12.49 -30.06
C GLN A 142 -4.42 13.37 -28.84
N SER A 143 -3.60 14.41 -29.03
CA SER A 143 -3.45 15.43 -27.98
C SER A 143 -4.74 16.22 -27.87
N CYS A 144 -5.38 16.13 -26.72
CA CYS A 144 -6.58 16.88 -26.36
C CYS A 144 -6.42 17.44 -24.96
N LYS A 145 -7.03 18.60 -24.71
CA LYS A 145 -7.08 19.20 -23.39
C LYS A 145 -8.54 19.34 -22.99
N PHE A 146 -8.87 18.89 -21.80
CA PHE A 146 -10.19 19.02 -21.24
C PHE A 146 -10.07 19.46 -19.78
N TRP A 147 -10.92 20.38 -19.35
CA TRP A 147 -10.98 20.75 -17.95
C TRP A 147 -12.39 21.00 -17.46
N ILE A 148 -12.57 20.80 -16.15
CA ILE A 148 -13.77 21.14 -15.41
C ILE A 148 -13.39 22.24 -14.43
N SER A 149 -14.11 23.36 -14.45
CA SER A 149 -13.99 24.42 -13.47
C SER A 149 -15.24 24.50 -12.57
N SER A 150 -15.06 24.77 -11.27
CA SER A 150 -16.18 24.98 -10.35
C SER A 150 -15.88 26.02 -9.28
N ASN A 151 -16.94 26.65 -8.76
CA ASN A 151 -16.91 27.65 -7.69
C ASN A 151 -17.66 27.21 -6.42
N GLY A 152 -17.95 25.92 -6.24
CA GLY A 152 -18.65 25.39 -5.07
C GLY A 152 -19.67 24.29 -5.36
N ALA A 153 -19.78 23.83 -6.61
CA ALA A 153 -20.83 22.88 -6.98
C ALA A 153 -20.71 21.54 -6.24
N VAL A 154 -21.85 20.91 -6.00
CA VAL A 154 -21.94 19.59 -5.36
C VAL A 154 -22.58 18.61 -6.32
N ILE A 155 -21.87 17.54 -6.67
CA ILE A 155 -22.41 16.38 -7.38
C ILE A 155 -22.85 15.35 -6.33
N LYS A 156 -24.14 15.02 -6.32
CA LYS A 156 -24.71 14.09 -5.33
C LYS A 156 -25.84 13.27 -5.95
N PRO A 157 -25.61 11.98 -6.25
CA PRO A 157 -26.70 11.07 -6.55
C PRO A 157 -27.65 10.97 -5.35
N ASN A 158 -28.96 10.92 -5.60
CA ASN A 158 -29.95 10.66 -4.56
C ASN A 158 -30.10 9.16 -4.25
N GLU A 159 -29.73 8.32 -5.21
CA GLU A 159 -29.84 6.87 -5.17
C GLU A 159 -28.60 6.25 -5.82
N ILE A 160 -28.43 4.93 -5.67
CA ILE A 160 -27.42 4.19 -6.42
C ILE A 160 -27.71 4.37 -7.92
N LEU A 161 -26.65 4.61 -8.71
CA LEU A 161 -26.80 4.88 -10.13
C LEU A 161 -27.48 3.70 -10.86
N ALA A 162 -28.46 3.99 -11.70
CA ALA A 162 -29.20 3.01 -12.49
C ALA A 162 -28.33 2.31 -13.55
N SER A 163 -27.26 2.98 -14.00
CA SER A 163 -26.24 2.37 -14.88
C SER A 163 -24.87 2.99 -14.64
N SER A 164 -23.83 2.18 -14.82
CA SER A 164 -22.43 2.57 -14.62
C SER A 164 -21.62 2.29 -15.89
N GLN A 165 -20.85 3.28 -16.34
CA GLN A 165 -19.91 3.15 -17.45
C GLN A 165 -18.49 3.34 -16.96
N ASN A 166 -17.79 2.23 -16.75
CA ASN A 166 -16.39 2.23 -16.36
C ASN A 166 -15.49 2.36 -17.60
N ILE A 167 -14.39 3.12 -17.49
CA ILE A 167 -13.27 3.05 -18.45
C ILE A 167 -12.58 1.69 -18.32
N PHE A 168 -12.45 1.20 -17.08
CA PHE A 168 -11.90 -0.11 -16.75
C PHE A 168 -12.51 -0.60 -15.42
N LYS A 169 -12.64 -1.91 -15.25
CA LYS A 169 -13.15 -2.55 -14.02
C LYS A 169 -12.00 -3.27 -13.32
N LEU A 170 -11.85 -3.08 -12.01
CA LEU A 170 -10.78 -3.73 -11.23
C LEU A 170 -11.30 -4.82 -10.31
N THR A 171 -12.43 -4.57 -9.65
CA THR A 171 -12.95 -5.53 -8.70
C THR A 171 -13.50 -6.76 -9.39
N HIS A 172 -13.29 -7.93 -8.78
CA HIS A 172 -13.95 -9.18 -9.14
C HIS A 172 -15.48 -9.02 -9.21
N ASP A 173 -16.17 -9.97 -9.83
CA ASP A 173 -17.64 -9.97 -9.99
C ASP A 173 -18.45 -9.95 -8.68
N LEU A 174 -17.78 -10.02 -7.53
CA LEU A 174 -18.37 -9.85 -6.21
C LEU A 174 -18.65 -8.38 -5.84
N ASN A 175 -18.13 -7.39 -6.59
CA ASN A 175 -18.43 -5.98 -6.36
C ASN A 175 -19.00 -5.31 -7.62
N ASN A 176 -19.97 -4.43 -7.41
CA ASN A 176 -20.55 -3.56 -8.43
C ASN A 176 -19.91 -2.18 -8.35
N GLU A 177 -19.20 -1.77 -9.40
CA GLU A 177 -18.50 -0.48 -9.47
C GLU A 177 -19.38 0.60 -10.11
N TYR A 178 -19.69 1.66 -9.37
CA TYR A 178 -20.51 2.79 -9.80
C TYR A 178 -19.68 4.06 -9.93
N VAL A 179 -19.38 4.45 -11.17
CA VAL A 179 -18.56 5.63 -11.46
C VAL A 179 -19.44 6.86 -11.65
N PHE A 180 -19.11 8.00 -11.02
CA PHE A 180 -19.88 9.24 -11.25
C PHE A 180 -19.39 9.89 -12.54
N PHE A 181 -18.08 10.18 -12.62
CA PHE A 181 -17.45 10.75 -13.82
C PHE A 181 -16.36 9.82 -14.34
N ALA A 182 -16.49 9.44 -15.62
CA ALA A 182 -15.56 8.60 -16.35
C ALA A 182 -14.95 9.40 -17.51
N ILE A 183 -13.73 9.91 -17.32
CA ILE A 183 -13.04 10.81 -18.25
C ILE A 183 -11.84 10.11 -18.89
N GLY A 184 -11.83 9.95 -20.21
CA GLY A 184 -10.75 9.26 -20.92
C GLY A 184 -11.18 8.63 -22.24
N PRO A 185 -10.25 8.00 -22.99
CA PRO A 185 -10.59 7.23 -24.18
C PRO A 185 -11.42 5.99 -23.83
N ASP A 186 -12.22 5.50 -24.78
CA ASP A 186 -12.85 4.18 -24.63
C ASP A 186 -11.77 3.10 -24.67
N ILE A 187 -11.77 2.22 -23.66
CA ILE A 187 -10.89 1.04 -23.63
C ILE A 187 -11.72 -0.16 -24.07
N ILE A 188 -11.15 -1.00 -24.94
CA ILE A 188 -11.78 -2.26 -25.35
C ILE A 188 -11.60 -3.28 -24.21
N TRP A 189 -12.68 -3.65 -23.53
CA TRP A 189 -12.74 -4.71 -22.52
C TRP A 189 -13.58 -5.90 -23.03
N PRO A 190 -13.27 -7.18 -22.69
CA PRO A 190 -12.17 -7.66 -21.85
C PRO A 190 -10.82 -7.54 -22.52
N LEU A 191 -9.79 -7.25 -21.72
CA LEU A 191 -8.44 -7.37 -22.21
C LEU A 191 -8.12 -8.84 -22.42
N PRO A 192 -7.45 -9.21 -23.52
CA PRO A 192 -6.91 -10.56 -23.68
C PRO A 192 -6.09 -10.92 -22.43
N GLU A 193 -6.24 -12.15 -21.94
CA GLU A 193 -5.54 -12.65 -20.74
C GLU A 193 -4.05 -12.23 -20.75
N GLY A 194 -3.60 -11.65 -19.63
CA GLY A 194 -2.20 -11.23 -19.44
C GLY A 194 -1.79 -9.90 -20.06
N LYS A 195 -2.74 -9.02 -20.45
CA LYS A 195 -2.41 -7.70 -21.05
C LYS A 195 -3.20 -6.51 -20.48
N VAL A 196 -3.41 -6.49 -19.15
CA VAL A 196 -3.90 -5.29 -18.44
C VAL A 196 -3.06 -4.07 -18.86
N GLU A 197 -1.74 -4.26 -18.91
CA GLU A 197 -0.70 -3.27 -19.18
C GLU A 197 -0.81 -2.54 -20.55
N ARG A 198 -1.28 -3.18 -21.63
CA ARG A 198 -1.37 -2.56 -22.97
C ARG A 198 -2.66 -1.77 -23.24
N ALA A 199 -3.65 -1.93 -22.38
CA ALA A 199 -4.91 -1.16 -22.49
C ALA A 199 -4.72 0.34 -22.27
N PHE A 200 -3.54 0.72 -21.76
CA PHE A 200 -3.25 2.01 -21.17
C PHE A 200 -2.42 2.94 -22.07
N ASP A 201 -2.04 2.47 -23.27
CA ASP A 201 -1.25 3.22 -24.25
C ASP A 201 -2.07 4.31 -24.97
N ASN A 202 -3.40 4.14 -25.03
CA ASN A 202 -4.32 4.98 -25.82
C ASN A 202 -4.53 6.41 -25.26
N ASN A 203 -4.02 6.70 -24.06
CA ASN A 203 -4.20 7.99 -23.40
C ASN A 203 -3.07 9.00 -23.72
N THR A 204 -2.23 8.68 -24.71
CA THR A 204 -1.05 9.48 -25.07
C THR A 204 -1.44 10.87 -25.59
N GLY A 205 -0.98 11.91 -24.89
CA GLY A 205 -1.22 13.31 -25.24
C GLY A 205 -2.49 13.92 -24.66
N ALA A 206 -3.36 13.13 -24.02
CA ALA A 206 -4.55 13.62 -23.34
C ALA A 206 -4.20 14.33 -22.02
N GLU A 207 -4.77 15.52 -21.83
CA GLU A 207 -4.64 16.34 -20.62
C GLU A 207 -6.02 16.55 -19.99
N VAL A 208 -6.15 16.23 -18.70
CA VAL A 208 -7.38 16.43 -17.93
C VAL A 208 -7.09 17.29 -16.71
N SER A 209 -7.86 18.36 -16.51
CA SER A 209 -7.79 19.16 -15.28
C SER A 209 -9.15 19.28 -14.60
N ILE A 210 -9.19 19.16 -13.27
CA ILE A 210 -10.38 19.47 -12.46
C ILE A 210 -9.96 20.52 -11.46
N ILE A 211 -10.46 21.75 -11.63
CA ILE A 211 -9.95 22.93 -10.92
C ILE A 211 -11.10 23.67 -10.25
N GLY A 212 -10.85 24.07 -9.00
CA GLY A 212 -11.82 24.86 -8.24
C GLY A 212 -12.74 23.97 -7.41
N SER A 213 -13.46 24.61 -6.49
CA SER A 213 -14.17 23.94 -5.40
C SER A 213 -15.33 23.08 -5.91
N LEU A 214 -15.04 21.83 -6.26
CA LEU A 214 -16.03 20.83 -6.68
C LEU A 214 -16.14 19.74 -5.62
N THR A 215 -17.36 19.44 -5.19
CA THR A 215 -17.62 18.38 -4.21
C THR A 215 -18.29 17.19 -4.86
N PHE A 216 -17.80 15.99 -4.60
CA PHE A 216 -18.48 14.73 -4.86
C PHE A 216 -18.96 14.12 -3.54
N ASP A 217 -20.28 14.03 -3.38
CA ASP A 217 -20.96 13.45 -2.22
C ASP A 217 -21.50 12.07 -2.59
N ALA A 218 -20.87 11.02 -2.05
CA ALA A 218 -21.25 9.63 -2.31
C ALA A 218 -22.15 9.03 -1.21
N SER A 219 -22.82 9.87 -0.40
CA SER A 219 -23.69 9.41 0.70
C SER A 219 -24.85 8.48 0.28
N ALA A 220 -25.19 8.39 -1.00
CA ALA A 220 -26.10 7.38 -1.55
C ALA A 220 -25.56 5.93 -1.48
N PHE A 221 -24.28 5.74 -1.11
CA PHE A 221 -23.60 4.46 -0.95
C PHE A 221 -23.26 4.22 0.53
N PRO A 222 -24.26 3.91 1.39
CA PRO A 222 -24.07 3.87 2.85
C PRO A 222 -23.28 2.65 3.31
N VAL A 223 -22.61 2.79 4.46
CA VAL A 223 -21.89 1.66 5.11
C VAL A 223 -22.93 0.81 5.81
N ILE A 224 -23.12 -0.43 5.38
CA ILE A 224 -24.10 -1.36 5.98
C ILE A 224 -23.37 -2.42 6.79
N GLU A 225 -23.77 -2.63 8.05
CA GLU A 225 -23.10 -3.53 9.01
C GLU A 225 -23.06 -5.02 8.60
N LYS A 226 -23.89 -5.42 7.64
CA LYS A 226 -23.89 -6.75 7.01
C LYS A 226 -24.17 -6.53 5.53
N GLN A 227 -23.12 -6.48 4.71
CA GLN A 227 -23.29 -6.48 3.27
C GLN A 227 -23.41 -7.93 2.78
N LEU A 228 -24.47 -8.20 2.02
CA LEU A 228 -24.59 -9.41 1.22
C LEU A 228 -23.84 -9.14 -0.08
N ASN A 229 -23.02 -10.08 -0.54
CA ASN A 229 -22.43 -10.00 -1.86
C ASN A 229 -23.55 -10.01 -2.92
N PRO A 230 -23.47 -9.18 -3.98
CA PRO A 230 -22.37 -8.27 -4.32
C PRO A 230 -22.42 -6.89 -3.62
N ILE A 231 -21.25 -6.29 -3.36
CA ILE A 231 -21.14 -4.96 -2.71
C ILE A 231 -21.18 -3.85 -3.76
N ASN A 232 -22.01 -2.83 -3.53
CA ASN A 232 -22.03 -1.63 -4.36
C ASN A 232 -20.98 -0.64 -3.86
N ILE A 233 -20.02 -0.29 -4.72
CA ILE A 233 -18.97 0.68 -4.41
C ILE A 233 -19.07 1.89 -5.35
N ALA A 234 -18.80 3.07 -4.81
CA ALA A 234 -18.74 4.33 -5.53
C ALA A 234 -17.31 4.65 -5.97
N ILE A 235 -17.21 5.25 -7.15
CA ILE A 235 -15.98 5.82 -7.70
C ILE A 235 -16.34 7.21 -8.25
N PRO A 236 -16.23 8.28 -7.44
CA PRO A 236 -16.54 9.63 -7.86
C PRO A 236 -15.80 10.07 -9.13
N LEU A 237 -14.50 9.75 -9.22
CA LEU A 237 -13.67 10.13 -10.36
C LEU A 237 -12.89 8.92 -10.88
N GLN A 238 -13.08 8.61 -12.16
CA GLN A 238 -12.21 7.71 -12.92
C GLN A 238 -11.63 8.47 -14.12
N ILE A 239 -10.30 8.58 -14.18
CA ILE A 239 -9.59 9.38 -15.18
C ILE A 239 -8.51 8.55 -15.87
N SER A 240 -8.49 8.57 -17.20
CA SER A 240 -7.40 8.03 -18.03
C SER A 240 -6.85 9.11 -18.95
N ALA A 241 -5.66 9.62 -18.62
CA ALA A 241 -4.97 10.69 -19.35
C ALA A 241 -3.46 10.70 -19.01
N ALA A 242 -2.63 11.21 -19.91
CA ALA A 242 -1.19 11.30 -19.70
C ALA A 242 -0.83 12.45 -18.73
N ILE A 243 -1.57 13.55 -18.76
CA ILE A 243 -1.35 14.71 -17.87
C ILE A 243 -2.64 14.95 -17.09
N ILE A 244 -2.56 14.89 -15.76
CA ILE A 244 -3.72 15.04 -14.88
C ILE A 244 -3.40 16.07 -13.80
N ASP A 245 -4.30 17.04 -13.62
CA ASP A 245 -4.22 18.05 -12.56
C ASP A 245 -5.56 18.17 -11.81
N ILE A 246 -5.57 17.88 -10.51
CA ILE A 246 -6.77 17.90 -9.67
C ILE A 246 -6.53 18.86 -8.52
N GLN A 247 -7.31 19.93 -8.43
CA GLN A 247 -7.11 20.98 -7.43
C GLN A 247 -8.41 21.40 -6.76
N LYS A 248 -8.37 21.48 -5.43
CA LYS A 248 -9.50 21.98 -4.60
C LYS A 248 -10.78 21.15 -4.75
N VAL A 249 -10.63 19.84 -4.87
CA VAL A 249 -11.78 18.90 -4.91
C VAL A 249 -12.05 18.38 -3.50
N LEU A 250 -13.32 18.16 -3.17
CA LEU A 250 -13.74 17.44 -1.95
C LEU A 250 -14.45 16.15 -2.36
N ILE A 251 -14.01 15.01 -1.83
CA ILE A 251 -14.72 13.73 -1.96
C ILE A 251 -15.15 13.30 -0.58
N LYS A 252 -16.42 12.97 -0.39
CA LYS A 252 -16.92 12.56 0.93
C LYS A 252 -17.90 11.40 0.88
N ASP A 253 -17.94 10.68 2.00
CA ASP A 253 -18.88 9.59 2.29
C ASP A 253 -18.87 8.49 1.22
N CYS A 254 -17.68 8.08 0.80
CA CYS A 254 -17.48 7.20 -0.37
C CYS A 254 -16.95 5.82 0.04
N ILE A 255 -17.80 4.80 -0.05
CA ILE A 255 -17.38 3.39 0.02
C ILE A 255 -16.92 2.94 -1.36
N GLY A 256 -15.63 2.64 -1.51
CA GLY A 256 -15.05 2.28 -2.79
C GLY A 256 -13.69 2.94 -2.96
N SER A 257 -13.44 3.49 -4.15
CA SER A 257 -12.21 4.24 -4.42
C SER A 257 -12.54 5.71 -4.69
N GLY A 258 -11.92 6.66 -4.00
CA GLY A 258 -12.21 8.09 -4.18
C GLY A 258 -11.90 8.59 -5.58
N ILE A 259 -10.63 8.48 -5.99
CA ILE A 259 -10.15 8.79 -7.34
C ILE A 259 -9.40 7.59 -7.88
N ARG A 260 -9.76 7.14 -9.09
CA ARG A 260 -9.01 6.14 -9.86
C ARG A 260 -8.36 6.79 -11.07
N ILE A 261 -7.05 6.60 -11.20
CA ILE A 261 -6.21 7.23 -12.21
C ILE A 261 -5.47 6.17 -12.98
N LEU A 262 -5.47 6.32 -14.31
CA LEU A 262 -4.86 5.36 -15.21
C LEU A 262 -3.88 5.99 -16.19
N GLY A 263 -2.69 5.38 -16.28
CA GLY A 263 -1.68 5.73 -17.26
C GLY A 263 -1.08 7.13 -17.14
N PRO A 264 -0.94 7.75 -15.94
CA PRO A 264 -0.40 9.09 -15.87
C PRO A 264 1.09 9.08 -16.21
N LYS A 265 1.53 10.12 -16.93
CA LYS A 265 2.93 10.52 -17.09
C LYS A 265 3.25 11.68 -16.14
N THR A 266 2.31 12.61 -16.02
CA THR A 266 2.34 13.69 -15.05
C THR A 266 1.02 13.68 -14.28
N LEU A 267 1.10 13.58 -12.97
CA LEU A 267 -0.08 13.68 -12.10
C LEU A 267 0.20 14.71 -11.02
N THR A 268 -0.73 15.65 -10.86
CA THR A 268 -0.75 16.57 -9.74
C THR A 268 -2.10 16.51 -9.03
N ILE A 269 -2.08 16.35 -7.71
CA ILE A 269 -3.25 16.50 -6.85
C ILE A 269 -2.91 17.53 -5.76
N ARG A 270 -3.59 18.68 -5.69
CA ARG A 270 -3.29 19.75 -4.72
C ARG A 270 -4.52 20.22 -3.96
N ASN A 271 -4.38 20.43 -2.65
CA ASN A 271 -5.44 21.00 -1.81
C ASN A 271 -6.78 20.26 -1.95
N THR A 272 -6.73 18.93 -2.09
CA THR A 272 -7.89 18.07 -2.29
C THR A 272 -8.16 17.31 -1.00
N ASP A 273 -9.42 17.31 -0.57
CA ASP A 273 -9.86 16.72 0.68
C ASP A 273 -10.68 15.46 0.45
N PHE A 274 -10.47 14.46 1.30
CA PHE A 274 -11.22 13.22 1.33
C PHE A 274 -11.76 13.03 2.76
N ASP A 275 -13.09 13.03 2.93
CA ASP A 275 -13.72 12.87 4.25
C ASP A 275 -14.60 11.62 4.28
N HIS A 276 -14.20 10.63 5.09
CA HIS A 276 -14.84 9.31 5.15
C HIS A 276 -14.86 8.61 3.78
N VAL A 277 -13.67 8.41 3.20
CA VAL A 277 -13.49 7.75 1.90
C VAL A 277 -12.74 6.43 2.01
N GLY A 278 -13.09 5.46 1.18
CA GLY A 278 -12.55 4.11 1.20
C GLY A 278 -13.31 3.21 2.17
N TYR A 279 -13.12 1.90 2.09
CA TYR A 279 -13.67 0.95 3.05
C TYR A 279 -12.97 -0.39 2.85
N ARG A 280 -12.82 -1.17 3.91
CA ARG A 280 -12.23 -2.50 3.83
C ARG A 280 -13.29 -3.51 4.25
N ASP A 281 -13.73 -4.33 3.31
CA ASP A 281 -14.52 -5.50 3.68
C ASP A 281 -13.60 -6.64 4.15
N LYS A 282 -13.91 -7.19 5.33
CA LYS A 282 -13.25 -8.36 5.90
C LYS A 282 -14.28 -9.31 6.52
N PHE A 283 -15.51 -9.37 5.99
CA PHE A 283 -16.44 -10.41 6.42
C PHE A 283 -15.83 -11.79 6.14
N ASP A 284 -15.61 -12.56 7.21
CA ASP A 284 -15.41 -14.02 7.17
C ASP A 284 -16.70 -14.70 6.69
N VAL A 285 -17.12 -14.45 5.44
CA VAL A 285 -18.18 -15.24 4.84
C VAL A 285 -17.59 -16.60 4.49
N ILE A 286 -17.70 -17.48 5.49
CA ILE A 286 -17.69 -18.94 5.48
C ILE A 286 -17.86 -19.50 4.05
N SER A 287 -16.79 -19.91 3.41
CA SER A 287 -16.79 -21.12 2.59
C SER A 287 -15.36 -21.62 2.44
N ASP A 288 -15.15 -22.90 2.71
CA ASP A 288 -13.86 -23.54 2.89
C ASP A 288 -12.95 -23.59 1.64
N ASN A 289 -13.29 -22.97 0.50
CA ASN A 289 -12.48 -23.12 -0.73
C ASN A 289 -12.55 -21.97 -1.77
N GLU A 290 -13.17 -20.83 -1.48
CA GLU A 290 -13.19 -19.71 -2.42
C GLU A 290 -12.61 -18.45 -1.77
N TYR A 291 -11.72 -17.79 -2.51
CA TYR A 291 -11.04 -16.56 -2.09
C TYR A 291 -12.10 -15.50 -1.73
N SER A 292 -12.47 -15.39 -0.45
CA SER A 292 -13.31 -14.30 0.04
C SER A 292 -12.51 -13.02 -0.15
N GLY A 293 -12.94 -12.09 -1.01
CA GLY A 293 -12.25 -10.88 -1.45
C GLY A 293 -11.91 -9.83 -0.38
N LYS A 294 -11.30 -10.27 0.73
CA LYS A 294 -10.65 -9.46 1.75
C LYS A 294 -9.61 -8.59 1.04
N ASP A 295 -9.71 -7.27 1.19
CA ASP A 295 -8.84 -6.26 0.52
C ASP A 295 -9.06 -6.00 -0.99
N SER A 296 -10.25 -6.25 -1.55
CA SER A 296 -10.48 -6.01 -2.99
C SER A 296 -10.74 -4.54 -3.42
N PHE A 297 -10.96 -3.61 -2.49
CA PHE A 297 -11.19 -2.18 -2.74
C PHE A 297 -10.92 -1.34 -1.48
N GLY A 298 -10.99 -0.01 -1.59
CA GLY A 298 -11.08 0.87 -0.41
C GLY A 298 -10.08 2.01 -0.34
N GLU A 299 -9.65 2.54 -1.48
CA GLU A 299 -8.56 3.50 -1.61
C GLU A 299 -9.07 4.95 -1.66
N CYS A 300 -8.37 5.94 -1.10
CA CYS A 300 -8.68 7.33 -1.45
C CYS A 300 -8.19 7.66 -2.86
N ILE A 301 -6.92 7.36 -3.14
CA ILE A 301 -6.26 7.64 -4.42
C ILE A 301 -5.67 6.33 -4.94
N HIS A 302 -6.15 5.88 -6.09
CA HIS A 302 -5.68 4.67 -6.75
C HIS A 302 -5.05 5.02 -8.09
N ILE A 303 -3.74 4.86 -8.20
CA ILE A 303 -2.95 5.17 -9.38
C ILE A 303 -2.50 3.86 -10.01
N MET A 304 -2.70 3.71 -11.32
CA MET A 304 -2.37 2.48 -12.03
C MET A 304 -1.59 2.73 -13.30
N ALA A 305 -0.72 1.77 -13.62
CA ALA A 305 0.02 1.72 -14.88
C ALA A 305 0.75 3.04 -15.21
N THR A 306 1.47 3.61 -14.25
CA THR A 306 2.29 4.82 -14.47
C THR A 306 3.24 4.60 -15.65
N LYS A 307 3.38 5.61 -16.51
CA LYS A 307 4.29 5.52 -17.66
C LYS A 307 5.74 5.61 -17.20
N GLU A 308 6.70 5.07 -17.96
CA GLU A 308 8.13 5.24 -17.68
C GLU A 308 8.49 6.72 -17.42
N LYS A 309 9.32 7.01 -16.41
CA LYS A 309 9.72 8.38 -15.99
C LYS A 309 8.52 9.28 -15.66
N SER A 310 7.52 8.75 -14.98
CA SER A 310 6.39 9.54 -14.49
C SER A 310 6.81 10.48 -13.38
N ASN A 311 6.10 11.61 -13.30
CA ASN A 311 6.22 12.57 -12.22
C ASN A 311 4.87 12.76 -11.52
N ILE A 312 4.78 12.30 -10.28
CA ILE A 312 3.57 12.29 -9.47
C ILE A 312 3.76 13.23 -8.28
N GLN A 313 2.88 14.21 -8.12
CA GLN A 313 2.88 15.18 -7.02
C GLN A 313 1.53 15.18 -6.29
N ILE A 314 1.55 14.98 -4.98
CA ILE A 314 0.39 15.07 -4.10
C ILE A 314 0.73 16.06 -2.98
N GLU A 315 0.01 17.18 -2.89
CA GLU A 315 0.40 18.31 -2.03
C GLU A 315 -0.78 18.92 -1.29
N GLY A 316 -0.62 19.21 0.01
CA GLY A 316 -1.59 19.97 0.79
C GLY A 316 -2.96 19.29 0.91
N CYS A 317 -3.02 17.96 0.78
CA CYS A 317 -4.26 17.19 0.81
C CYS A 317 -4.57 16.69 2.23
N ASN A 318 -5.85 16.49 2.55
CA ASN A 318 -6.29 15.86 3.80
C ASN A 318 -7.10 14.60 3.50
N LEU A 319 -6.56 13.44 3.84
CA LEU A 319 -7.17 12.14 3.57
C LEU A 319 -7.69 11.55 4.87
N LYS A 320 -8.99 11.35 4.98
CA LYS A 320 -9.64 10.74 6.14
C LYS A 320 -10.47 9.53 5.73
N GLY A 321 -10.00 8.35 6.13
CA GLY A 321 -10.66 7.08 5.88
C GLY A 321 -11.94 6.89 6.67
N ILE A 322 -12.78 5.96 6.24
CA ILE A 322 -13.93 5.50 7.01
C ILE A 322 -13.45 4.75 8.24
N LYS A 323 -14.07 5.05 9.39
CA LYS A 323 -13.93 4.29 10.63
C LYS A 323 -15.23 3.56 10.92
N GLY A 324 -15.19 2.23 10.86
CA GLY A 324 -16.36 1.37 11.08
C GLY A 324 -16.91 1.48 12.51
N PRO A 325 -18.24 1.32 12.72
CA PRO A 325 -18.90 1.52 14.01
C PRO A 325 -18.70 0.38 15.04
N LYS A 326 -18.46 -0.86 14.60
CA LYS A 326 -18.54 -2.05 15.46
C LYS A 326 -17.24 -2.83 15.64
N TYR A 327 -16.35 -2.70 14.67
CA TYR A 327 -14.99 -3.21 14.69
C TYR A 327 -14.13 -2.04 14.29
N LYS A 328 -12.93 -1.90 14.86
CA LYS A 328 -11.97 -0.81 14.58
C LYS A 328 -11.42 -0.87 13.13
N VAL A 329 -12.26 -1.21 12.15
CA VAL A 329 -11.99 -1.34 10.73
C VAL A 329 -11.83 0.05 10.12
N ARG A 330 -10.79 0.17 9.33
CA ARG A 330 -10.32 1.39 8.66
C ARG A 330 -10.41 1.18 7.15
N SER A 331 -10.37 2.26 6.38
CA SER A 331 -10.19 2.17 4.92
C SER A 331 -8.92 1.37 4.57
N ARG A 332 -8.93 0.64 3.43
CA ARG A 332 -7.82 -0.24 3.02
C ARG A 332 -6.52 0.56 2.88
N SER A 333 -6.53 1.56 2.01
CA SER A 333 -5.32 2.32 1.68
C SER A 333 -5.60 3.80 1.48
N GLY A 334 -4.67 4.67 1.87
CA GLY A 334 -4.73 6.09 1.51
C GLY A 334 -4.41 6.28 0.03
N ILE A 335 -3.18 5.94 -0.35
CA ILE A 335 -2.67 6.03 -1.71
C ILE A 335 -2.16 4.65 -2.16
N VAL A 336 -2.61 4.19 -3.32
CA VAL A 336 -2.20 2.90 -3.92
C VAL A 336 -1.58 3.14 -5.28
N PHE A 337 -0.53 2.38 -5.57
CA PHE A 337 0.04 2.23 -6.90
C PHE A 337 0.11 0.76 -7.33
N GLU A 338 -0.50 0.40 -8.46
CA GLU A 338 -0.68 -0.98 -8.93
C GLU A 338 -0.48 -1.13 -10.47
N PHE A 339 -0.18 -2.35 -10.93
CA PHE A 339 -0.19 -2.77 -12.35
C PHE A 339 0.76 -2.03 -13.32
N CYS A 340 2.03 -1.83 -12.96
CA CYS A 340 3.05 -1.30 -13.89
C CYS A 340 4.11 -2.34 -14.27
N GLU A 341 4.55 -2.33 -15.52
CA GLU A 341 5.73 -3.06 -15.99
C GLU A 341 7.02 -2.47 -15.38
N LYS A 342 8.06 -3.29 -15.27
CA LYS A 342 9.38 -2.82 -14.82
C LYS A 342 10.05 -2.01 -15.92
N HIS A 343 10.33 -0.74 -15.66
CA HIS A 343 11.06 0.14 -16.57
C HIS A 343 12.53 0.35 -16.15
N GLU A 344 13.40 0.69 -17.10
CA GLU A 344 14.82 0.98 -16.82
C GLU A 344 15.01 2.34 -16.13
N ALA A 345 14.20 3.33 -16.49
CA ALA A 345 14.29 4.67 -15.90
C ALA A 345 13.25 4.87 -14.79
N LYS A 346 13.68 5.61 -13.75
CA LYS A 346 12.92 5.75 -12.50
C LYS A 346 11.86 6.83 -12.59
N SER A 347 10.67 6.52 -12.08
CA SER A 347 9.61 7.49 -11.83
C SER A 347 9.79 8.19 -10.48
N THR A 348 9.29 9.42 -10.37
CA THR A 348 9.37 10.24 -9.16
C THR A 348 8.00 10.45 -8.55
N ILE A 349 7.90 10.25 -7.23
CA ILE A 349 6.69 10.54 -6.44
C ILE A 349 7.07 11.54 -5.36
N SER A 350 6.36 12.66 -5.28
CA SER A 350 6.50 13.68 -4.24
C SER A 350 5.19 13.83 -3.50
N ILE A 351 5.20 13.59 -2.19
CA ILE A 351 4.07 13.76 -1.29
C ILE A 351 4.48 14.81 -0.27
N ASP A 352 3.78 15.93 -0.21
CA ASP A 352 4.13 17.05 0.67
C ASP A 352 2.90 17.63 1.38
N ALA A 353 3.07 18.09 2.62
CA ALA A 353 2.02 18.74 3.41
C ALA A 353 0.70 17.92 3.48
N LEU A 354 0.80 16.59 3.50
CA LEU A 354 -0.34 15.67 3.54
C LEU A 354 -0.72 15.36 4.98
N ARG A 355 -2.02 15.36 5.29
CA ARG A 355 -2.56 14.74 6.50
C ARG A 355 -3.33 13.48 6.13
N MET A 356 -3.08 12.36 6.82
CA MET A 356 -3.75 11.10 6.55
C MET A 356 -4.21 10.42 7.85
N ASP A 357 -5.48 10.02 7.93
CA ASP A 357 -6.10 9.45 9.14
C ASP A 357 -7.01 8.25 8.84
N ASN A 358 -6.97 7.22 9.69
CA ASN A 358 -7.84 6.02 9.66
C ASN A 358 -7.71 5.13 8.41
N PHE A 359 -6.47 4.72 8.08
CA PHE A 359 -6.20 3.74 7.02
C PHE A 359 -5.48 2.51 7.55
N ALA A 360 -5.69 1.33 6.97
CA ALA A 360 -4.81 0.20 7.24
C ALA A 360 -3.42 0.49 6.69
N LYS A 361 -3.31 0.88 5.41
CA LYS A 361 -2.04 1.26 4.76
C LYS A 361 -2.07 2.72 4.32
N CYS A 362 -1.10 3.54 4.70
CA CYS A 362 -1.08 4.92 4.24
C CYS A 362 -0.70 4.99 2.76
N ILE A 363 0.41 4.35 2.39
CA ILE A 363 0.93 4.26 1.03
C ILE A 363 1.19 2.80 0.71
N HIS A 364 0.65 2.31 -0.40
CA HIS A 364 0.79 0.93 -0.84
C HIS A 364 1.31 0.87 -2.27
N ILE A 365 2.36 0.08 -2.51
CA ILE A 365 2.95 -0.12 -3.83
C ILE A 365 2.98 -1.62 -4.17
N GLU A 366 2.21 -1.99 -5.20
CA GLU A 366 2.06 -3.33 -5.76
C GLU A 366 2.28 -3.34 -7.29
N GLN A 367 3.39 -2.79 -7.75
CA GLN A 367 3.77 -2.69 -9.17
C GLN A 367 5.16 -3.30 -9.40
N ALA A 368 5.81 -3.22 -10.55
CA ALA A 368 7.19 -3.72 -10.76
C ALA A 368 8.25 -2.61 -10.96
N GLU A 369 7.82 -1.35 -11.02
CA GLU A 369 8.64 -0.19 -11.36
C GLU A 369 9.49 0.32 -10.17
N ASP A 370 10.67 0.87 -10.49
CA ASP A 370 11.57 1.51 -9.52
C ASP A 370 11.19 2.99 -9.31
N TYR A 371 10.77 3.34 -8.10
CA TYR A 371 10.41 4.73 -7.75
C TYR A 371 11.46 5.42 -6.89
N LEU A 372 11.58 6.74 -7.10
CA LEU A 372 12.17 7.67 -6.14
C LEU A 372 11.03 8.42 -5.44
N ILE A 373 10.83 8.13 -4.16
CA ILE A 373 9.68 8.60 -3.39
C ILE A 373 10.15 9.55 -2.31
N LYS A 374 9.63 10.77 -2.31
CA LYS A 374 9.86 11.79 -1.29
C LYS A 374 8.57 12.09 -0.58
N ILE A 375 8.57 11.98 0.75
CA ILE A 375 7.43 12.27 1.62
C ILE A 375 7.89 13.33 2.61
N SER A 376 7.27 14.51 2.62
CA SER A 376 7.75 15.65 3.42
C SER A 376 6.62 16.38 4.12
N ASN A 377 6.87 16.91 5.31
CA ASN A 377 5.93 17.78 6.03
C ASN A 377 4.54 17.14 6.27
N CYS A 378 4.48 15.80 6.38
CA CYS A 378 3.23 15.06 6.47
C CYS A 378 2.86 14.68 7.92
N GLU A 379 1.58 14.46 8.17
CA GLU A 379 1.04 13.95 9.43
C GLU A 379 0.23 12.67 9.17
N PHE A 380 0.61 11.57 9.81
CA PHE A 380 -0.05 10.28 9.69
C PHE A 380 -0.65 9.87 11.02
N LEU A 381 -1.94 9.56 11.03
CA LEU A 381 -2.75 9.30 12.21
C LEU A 381 -3.50 7.98 12.06
N ASN A 382 -3.62 7.25 13.17
CA ASN A 382 -4.46 6.05 13.26
C ASN A 382 -4.33 5.11 12.05
N PHE A 383 -3.13 4.59 11.82
CA PHE A 383 -2.87 3.63 10.75
C PHE A 383 -2.26 2.32 11.25
N ASN A 384 -2.26 1.27 10.41
CA ASN A 384 -1.52 0.04 10.72
C ASN A 384 -0.10 0.13 10.17
N SER A 385 0.01 0.43 8.88
CA SER A 385 1.24 0.51 8.08
C SER A 385 1.39 1.86 7.40
N LEU A 386 2.53 2.53 7.55
CA LEU A 386 2.83 3.72 6.75
C LEU A 386 3.08 3.31 5.29
N LEU A 387 3.91 2.29 5.09
CA LEU A 387 4.29 1.76 3.78
C LEU A 387 3.91 0.28 3.70
N GLY A 388 3.15 -0.11 2.69
CA GLY A 388 2.97 -1.50 2.24
C GLY A 388 3.70 -1.72 0.91
N ASN A 389 4.57 -2.72 0.81
CA ASN A 389 5.28 -3.06 -0.43
C ASN A 389 5.28 -4.56 -0.68
N SER A 390 4.86 -5.00 -1.87
CA SER A 390 4.74 -6.43 -2.21
C SER A 390 5.83 -7.00 -3.13
N VAL A 391 6.41 -6.23 -4.08
CA VAL A 391 7.30 -6.83 -5.12
C VAL A 391 8.54 -5.99 -5.55
N ASN A 392 8.82 -4.82 -4.93
CA ASN A 392 9.71 -3.80 -5.56
C ASN A 392 10.97 -3.36 -4.81
N SER A 393 11.76 -2.49 -5.47
CA SER A 393 12.92 -1.78 -4.92
C SER A 393 12.79 -0.23 -4.85
N PRO A 394 11.65 0.36 -4.45
CA PRO A 394 11.52 1.81 -4.32
C PRO A 394 12.52 2.38 -3.30
N LYS A 395 12.89 3.64 -3.52
CA LYS A 395 13.72 4.41 -2.59
C LYS A 395 12.87 5.50 -1.95
N TYR A 396 12.67 5.38 -0.65
CA TYR A 396 11.89 6.31 0.15
C TYR A 396 12.80 7.27 0.92
N THR A 397 12.51 8.56 0.83
CA THR A 397 13.03 9.58 1.75
C THR A 397 11.84 10.26 2.44
N ILE A 398 11.75 10.11 3.75
CA ILE A 398 10.66 10.61 4.58
C ILE A 398 11.23 11.68 5.51
N SER A 399 10.82 12.94 5.35
CA SER A 399 11.40 14.08 6.05
C SER A 399 10.37 14.93 6.78
N ASN A 400 10.70 15.42 7.98
CA ASN A 400 9.85 16.33 8.75
C ASN A 400 8.39 15.86 8.90
N CYS A 401 8.19 14.56 9.16
CA CYS A 401 6.87 13.97 9.29
C CYS A 401 6.51 13.68 10.76
N ASN A 402 5.23 13.76 11.09
CA ASN A 402 4.68 13.37 12.40
C ASN A 402 3.86 12.08 12.24
N LEU A 403 4.29 11.01 12.90
CA LEU A 403 3.66 9.69 12.81
C LEU A 403 3.06 9.33 14.17
N HIS A 404 1.74 9.23 14.23
CA HIS A 404 0.99 8.85 15.42
C HIS A 404 0.57 7.38 15.32
N LEU A 405 1.39 6.54 15.92
CA LEU A 405 1.34 5.10 15.82
C LEU A 405 0.31 4.54 16.82
N ASN A 406 -0.79 4.00 16.31
CA ASN A 406 -1.86 3.37 17.10
C ASN A 406 -2.34 2.04 16.47
N TYR A 407 -2.04 0.91 17.11
CA TYR A 407 -2.52 -0.41 16.69
C TYR A 407 -4.00 -0.53 17.04
N LEU A 408 -4.88 -0.53 16.03
CA LEU A 408 -6.32 -0.54 16.30
C LEU A 408 -7.03 -1.77 15.78
N ASP A 409 -6.70 -2.34 14.62
CA ASP A 409 -7.64 -3.28 13.99
C ASP A 409 -7.36 -4.77 14.23
N GLY A 410 -6.23 -5.15 14.84
CA GLY A 410 -5.91 -6.55 15.21
C GLY A 410 -5.85 -7.52 14.02
N ASN A 411 -5.88 -7.00 12.79
CA ASN A 411 -6.33 -7.74 11.62
C ASN A 411 -5.23 -8.07 10.61
N GLU A 412 -4.02 -7.52 10.77
CA GLU A 412 -2.84 -7.97 10.04
C GLU A 412 -2.13 -9.05 10.85
N SER A 413 -1.82 -10.18 10.21
CA SER A 413 -1.36 -11.44 10.82
C SER A 413 0.02 -11.38 11.47
N VAL A 414 0.67 -10.22 11.43
CA VAL A 414 1.95 -9.98 12.11
C VAL A 414 1.64 -9.47 13.52
N GLY A 415 2.11 -10.16 14.55
CA GLY A 415 2.01 -9.76 15.96
C GLY A 415 2.80 -8.50 16.34
N GLY A 416 2.81 -7.48 15.48
CA GLY A 416 3.49 -6.19 15.64
C GLY A 416 2.77 -5.10 14.82
N MET A 417 3.08 -3.84 15.10
CA MET A 417 2.74 -2.72 14.23
C MET A 417 3.83 -2.62 13.18
N PRO A 418 3.58 -3.02 11.93
CA PRO A 418 4.44 -2.59 10.84
C PRO A 418 4.39 -1.07 10.77
N ALA A 419 5.43 -0.35 11.16
CA ALA A 419 5.59 1.00 10.61
C ALA A 419 5.69 0.90 9.08
N ILE A 420 6.33 -0.17 8.64
CA ILE A 420 6.62 -0.49 7.25
C ILE A 420 6.42 -1.99 7.08
N GLU A 421 5.37 -2.38 6.34
CA GLU A 421 5.12 -3.75 5.90
C GLU A 421 5.84 -3.94 4.57
N ILE A 422 6.98 -4.64 4.59
CA ILE A 422 7.73 -5.00 3.38
C ILE A 422 7.77 -6.53 3.31
N THR A 423 7.30 -7.10 2.21
CA THR A 423 7.43 -8.53 1.93
C THR A 423 8.91 -8.91 1.76
N TYR A 424 9.27 -10.15 2.10
CA TYR A 424 10.66 -10.64 2.11
C TYR A 424 11.42 -10.53 0.77
N GLU A 425 10.71 -10.34 -0.35
CA GLU A 425 11.29 -10.24 -1.69
C GLU A 425 11.66 -8.80 -2.09
N SER A 426 11.16 -7.80 -1.37
CA SER A 426 11.42 -6.40 -1.70
C SER A 426 12.81 -5.95 -1.23
N ASN A 427 13.53 -5.22 -2.10
CA ASN A 427 14.84 -4.60 -1.81
C ASN A 427 14.74 -3.08 -1.61
N SER A 428 13.57 -2.60 -1.16
CA SER A 428 13.34 -1.18 -0.88
C SER A 428 14.45 -0.57 -0.01
N GLN A 429 14.67 0.73 -0.17
CA GLN A 429 15.55 1.51 0.71
C GLN A 429 14.73 2.59 1.38
N VAL A 430 14.71 2.63 2.71
CA VAL A 430 13.95 3.63 3.47
C VAL A 430 14.89 4.48 4.32
N ILE A 431 14.74 5.80 4.21
CA ILE A 431 15.46 6.79 5.00
C ILE A 431 14.46 7.74 5.65
N PHE A 432 14.59 7.95 6.96
CA PHE A 432 13.85 8.96 7.70
C PHE A 432 14.77 10.10 8.15
N LYS A 433 14.28 11.34 8.04
CA LYS A 433 14.97 12.56 8.46
C LYS A 433 14.04 13.44 9.27
N GLU A 434 14.53 13.99 10.38
CA GLU A 434 13.84 15.05 11.14
C GLU A 434 12.38 14.72 11.50
N SER A 435 12.05 13.43 11.62
CA SER A 435 10.68 12.96 11.79
C SER A 435 10.39 12.56 13.23
N ASN A 436 9.15 12.75 13.67
CA ASN A 436 8.68 12.45 15.00
C ASN A 436 7.76 11.22 14.98
N PHE A 437 8.04 10.27 15.85
CA PHE A 437 7.27 9.06 16.05
C PHE A 437 6.63 9.10 17.44
N TYR A 438 5.32 9.23 17.46
CA TYR A 438 4.50 9.25 18.67
C TYR A 438 3.82 7.90 18.83
N PHE A 439 4.19 7.14 19.84
CA PHE A 439 3.54 5.87 20.15
C PHE A 439 2.32 6.17 21.03
N VAL A 440 1.13 6.09 20.44
CA VAL A 440 -0.15 6.50 21.04
C VAL A 440 -1.18 5.40 20.88
N GLY A 441 -1.45 4.58 21.91
CA GLY A 441 -2.49 3.54 21.81
C GLY A 441 -2.27 2.25 22.61
N GLU A 442 -3.00 1.20 22.23
CA GLU A 442 -2.79 -0.19 22.68
C GLU A 442 -1.43 -0.69 22.17
N PRO A 443 -0.61 -1.37 23.00
CA PRO A 443 0.77 -1.67 22.66
C PRO A 443 0.84 -2.71 21.54
N ALA A 444 1.24 -2.27 20.36
CA ALA A 444 1.95 -3.15 19.46
C ALA A 444 3.32 -3.44 20.06
N LYS A 445 3.59 -4.71 20.35
CA LYS A 445 4.84 -5.12 20.99
C LYS A 445 6.08 -4.81 20.13
N ASN A 446 5.92 -4.69 18.81
CA ASN A 446 7.02 -4.49 17.86
C ASN A 446 6.70 -3.36 16.87
N PHE A 447 7.67 -2.48 16.64
CA PHE A 447 7.75 -1.50 15.56
C PHE A 447 8.62 -2.09 14.44
N LEU A 448 7.97 -2.59 13.37
CA LEU A 448 8.70 -3.24 12.27
C LEU A 448 9.33 -2.17 11.36
N LEU A 449 10.64 -2.30 11.13
CA LEU A 449 11.45 -1.32 10.41
C LEU A 449 11.54 -1.57 8.90
N GLY A 450 11.35 -2.79 8.42
CA GLY A 450 11.30 -3.15 7.00
C GLY A 450 12.33 -2.44 6.09
N ASN A 451 13.52 -3.02 5.91
CA ASN A 451 14.59 -2.49 5.03
C ASN A 451 14.95 -1.00 5.26
N THR A 452 14.72 -0.45 6.46
CA THR A 452 15.15 0.90 6.80
C THR A 452 16.65 0.95 7.03
N GLU A 453 17.34 1.88 6.36
CA GLU A 453 18.80 2.01 6.43
C GLU A 453 19.23 3.10 7.43
N LEU A 454 18.45 4.18 7.53
CA LEU A 454 18.84 5.38 8.28
C LEU A 454 17.64 6.11 8.91
N PHE A 455 17.81 6.46 10.18
CA PHE A 455 17.09 7.52 10.87
C PHE A 455 18.07 8.64 11.20
N GLU A 456 17.82 9.85 10.71
CA GLU A 456 18.67 11.03 10.95
C GLU A 456 17.87 12.13 11.65
N ASN A 457 18.36 12.64 12.78
CA ASN A 457 17.71 13.71 13.56
C ASN A 457 16.24 13.40 13.94
N CYS A 458 15.88 12.13 14.06
CA CYS A 458 14.50 11.71 14.36
C CYS A 458 14.23 11.67 15.87
N ARG A 459 12.96 11.81 16.27
CA ARG A 459 12.51 11.75 17.67
C ARG A 459 11.51 10.62 17.86
N PHE A 460 11.78 9.72 18.80
CA PHE A 460 10.91 8.62 19.19
C PHE A 460 10.35 8.90 20.59
N ILE A 461 9.02 8.98 20.71
CA ILE A 461 8.32 9.40 21.94
C ILE A 461 7.36 8.29 22.35
N GLY A 462 7.76 7.48 23.32
CA GLY A 462 7.03 6.29 23.74
C GLY A 462 5.80 6.53 24.62
N ASN A 463 5.66 7.71 25.23
CA ASN A 463 4.51 8.06 26.10
C ASN A 463 4.20 6.99 27.19
N GLY A 464 5.22 6.36 27.75
CA GLY A 464 5.07 5.33 28.78
C GLY A 464 4.65 3.95 28.25
N LYS A 465 4.80 3.69 26.94
CA LYS A 465 4.51 2.41 26.30
C LYS A 465 5.79 1.62 26.01
N GLU A 466 5.69 0.32 26.21
CA GLU A 466 6.73 -0.66 25.87
C GLU A 466 6.71 -0.96 24.37
N PHE A 467 7.84 -0.77 23.67
CA PHE A 467 7.97 -1.16 22.26
C PHE A 467 9.39 -1.62 21.91
N SER A 468 9.47 -2.48 20.89
CA SER A 468 10.72 -3.03 20.36
C SER A 468 10.88 -2.67 18.87
N PHE A 469 12.05 -2.21 18.47
CA PHE A 469 12.44 -2.15 17.06
C PHE A 469 12.68 -3.57 16.54
N TYR A 470 12.10 -3.90 15.39
CA TYR A 470 12.23 -5.23 14.78
C TYR A 470 12.59 -5.11 13.30
N ASP A 471 13.67 -5.77 12.87
CA ASP A 471 14.11 -5.72 11.48
C ASP A 471 14.44 -7.10 10.88
N GLY A 472 14.39 -7.16 9.53
CA GLY A 472 14.39 -8.36 8.72
C GLY A 472 15.68 -8.70 7.97
N ALA A 473 16.61 -7.78 7.69
CA ALA A 473 17.75 -8.15 6.81
C ALA A 473 19.01 -7.26 6.79
N LYS A 474 18.99 -6.02 7.29
CA LYS A 474 20.09 -5.05 7.01
C LYS A 474 20.61 -4.36 8.28
N THR A 475 21.72 -3.63 8.13
CA THR A 475 22.20 -2.71 9.18
C THR A 475 21.31 -1.48 9.20
N VAL A 476 20.86 -1.07 10.39
CA VAL A 476 20.06 0.14 10.60
C VAL A 476 20.88 1.16 11.39
N MET A 477 20.96 2.39 10.91
CA MET A 477 21.66 3.48 11.58
C MET A 477 20.69 4.51 12.17
N PHE A 478 20.91 4.89 13.43
CA PHE A 478 20.27 6.03 14.08
C PHE A 478 21.35 7.09 14.31
N ASN A 479 21.25 8.21 13.61
CA ASN A 479 22.20 9.32 13.66
C ASN A 479 21.52 10.54 14.30
N ASN A 480 22.10 11.08 15.37
CA ASN A 480 21.59 12.24 16.12
C ASN A 480 20.12 12.10 16.55
N CYS A 481 19.65 10.88 16.79
CA CYS A 481 18.26 10.63 17.15
C CYS A 481 18.01 10.84 18.65
N TYR A 482 16.78 11.21 18.99
CA TYR A 482 16.32 11.36 20.36
C TYR A 482 15.27 10.30 20.70
N PHE A 483 15.46 9.61 21.81
CA PHE A 483 14.52 8.61 22.33
C PHE A 483 13.99 9.11 23.69
N ASN A 484 12.67 9.14 23.85
CA ASN A 484 12.03 9.56 25.09
C ASN A 484 11.02 8.51 25.57
N ASN A 485 11.22 7.97 26.78
CA ASN A 485 10.42 6.89 27.35
C ASN A 485 10.29 5.70 26.39
N VAL A 486 11.42 5.28 25.81
CA VAL A 486 11.52 4.16 24.86
C VAL A 486 12.16 2.97 25.56
N GLY A 487 11.50 1.82 25.52
CA GLY A 487 11.98 0.58 26.15
C GLY A 487 10.91 -0.05 27.03
N THR A 488 11.27 -1.12 27.74
CA THR A 488 10.35 -1.88 28.58
C THR A 488 10.78 -1.82 30.06
N ALA A 489 9.83 -1.77 30.98
CA ALA A 489 10.07 -2.10 32.38
C ALA A 489 10.23 -3.62 32.57
N SER A 490 9.71 -4.42 31.63
CA SER A 490 9.91 -5.87 31.54
C SER A 490 11.27 -6.26 30.90
N ASN A 491 11.71 -7.53 31.02
CA ASN A 491 12.96 -8.04 30.40
C ASN A 491 12.86 -8.20 28.85
N ASN A 492 12.06 -7.38 28.17
CA ASN A 492 11.88 -7.46 26.73
C ASN A 492 12.94 -6.62 25.99
N PRO A 493 13.45 -7.10 24.85
CA PRO A 493 14.48 -6.38 24.10
C PRO A 493 13.90 -5.15 23.41
N THR A 494 14.51 -3.97 23.59
CA THR A 494 14.22 -2.75 22.81
C THR A 494 14.59 -2.89 21.34
N PHE A 495 15.62 -3.69 21.03
CA PHE A 495 16.04 -4.02 19.68
C PHE A 495 16.06 -5.52 19.49
N SER A 496 15.31 -5.99 18.50
CA SER A 496 15.17 -7.40 18.16
C SER A 496 15.17 -7.54 16.63
N GLY A 497 15.25 -8.77 16.14
CA GLY A 497 15.18 -9.09 14.72
C GLY A 497 14.90 -10.58 14.51
N TYR A 498 14.74 -11.00 13.26
CA TYR A 498 14.62 -12.42 12.91
C TYR A 498 15.91 -13.16 13.26
N VAL A 499 15.77 -14.34 13.90
CA VAL A 499 16.90 -15.09 14.50
C VAL A 499 17.93 -15.56 13.46
N SER A 500 17.53 -15.68 12.20
CA SER A 500 18.37 -16.20 11.11
C SER A 500 19.39 -15.20 10.54
N ASN A 501 19.20 -13.89 10.72
CA ASN A 501 20.00 -12.87 10.03
C ASN A 501 20.93 -12.12 10.99
N SER A 502 22.14 -11.82 10.53
CA SER A 502 23.06 -10.93 11.25
C SER A 502 22.66 -9.48 11.03
N ILE A 503 22.16 -8.83 12.08
CA ILE A 503 21.70 -7.44 12.02
C ILE A 503 22.56 -6.58 12.94
N LEU A 504 22.96 -5.41 12.46
CA LEU A 504 23.69 -4.42 13.23
C LEU A 504 22.83 -3.16 13.37
N TYR A 505 22.56 -2.77 14.61
CA TYR A 505 22.01 -1.47 14.94
C TYR A 505 23.15 -0.53 15.32
N ARG A 506 23.25 0.65 14.69
CA ARG A 506 24.25 1.67 15.03
C ARG A 506 23.58 2.88 15.64
N LEU A 507 23.97 3.26 16.86
CA LEU A 507 23.58 4.52 17.49
C LEU A 507 24.74 5.51 17.42
N ILE A 508 24.58 6.59 16.68
CA ILE A 508 25.61 7.63 16.48
C ILE A 508 25.07 8.93 17.09
N ASN A 509 25.76 9.47 18.11
CA ASN A 509 25.39 10.74 18.77
C ASN A 509 23.91 10.84 19.22
N CYS A 510 23.30 9.73 19.62
CA CYS A 510 21.91 9.71 20.05
C CYS A 510 21.73 10.15 21.51
N LYS A 511 20.56 10.71 21.85
CA LYS A 511 20.17 11.08 23.22
C LYS A 511 18.96 10.23 23.67
N ILE A 512 18.96 9.78 24.92
CA ILE A 512 17.92 8.90 25.47
C ILE A 512 17.50 9.42 26.85
N ASP A 513 16.21 9.72 27.03
CA ASP A 513 15.60 10.23 28.27
C ASP A 513 14.39 9.35 28.68
N GLY A 514 14.19 9.06 29.98
CA GLY A 514 13.03 8.29 30.50
C GLY A 514 13.22 6.76 30.51
N LEU A 515 12.91 6.11 31.65
CA LEU A 515 13.25 4.74 32.13
C LEU A 515 13.39 3.62 31.06
N ASP A 516 14.31 2.63 31.14
CA ASP A 516 15.50 2.47 32.00
C ASP A 516 16.57 1.48 31.46
N ASN A 517 16.36 0.74 30.36
CA ASN A 517 17.41 -0.10 29.75
C ASN A 517 17.14 -0.30 28.25
N LEU A 518 18.07 0.12 27.37
CA LEU A 518 18.07 -0.40 26.00
C LEU A 518 18.55 -1.84 26.03
N MET A 519 17.65 -2.76 25.70
CA MET A 519 17.96 -4.19 25.70
C MET A 519 18.06 -4.71 24.27
N MET A 520 19.07 -5.53 24.01
CA MET A 520 19.22 -6.29 22.76
C MET A 520 18.74 -7.71 22.99
N LYS A 521 18.02 -8.29 22.02
CA LYS A 521 17.74 -9.73 22.04
C LYS A 521 19.06 -10.50 21.82
N ALA A 522 19.34 -11.51 22.64
CA ALA A 522 20.50 -12.38 22.44
C ALA A 522 20.41 -13.13 21.09
N GLY A 523 21.51 -13.21 20.33
CA GLY A 523 21.56 -13.88 19.02
C GLY A 523 22.57 -13.24 18.04
N ASN A 524 22.37 -13.42 16.73
CA ASN A 524 23.17 -12.82 15.65
C ASN A 524 22.99 -11.29 15.51
N GLN A 525 22.56 -10.59 16.55
CA GLN A 525 22.23 -9.17 16.50
C GLN A 525 23.24 -8.38 17.32
N SER A 526 23.71 -7.26 16.78
CA SER A 526 24.73 -6.42 17.42
C SER A 526 24.25 -4.98 17.53
N LEU A 527 24.66 -4.32 18.62
CA LEU A 527 24.47 -2.90 18.83
C LEU A 527 25.84 -2.24 18.89
N GLN A 528 26.12 -1.30 17.99
CA GLN A 528 27.33 -0.50 17.99
C GLN A 528 26.99 0.94 18.35
N GLN A 529 27.74 1.52 19.28
CA GLN A 529 27.57 2.90 19.71
C GLN A 529 28.80 3.73 19.33
N ILE A 530 28.58 4.92 18.79
CA ILE A 530 29.64 5.84 18.34
C ILE A 530 29.30 7.26 18.82
N GLY A 531 30.17 7.83 19.66
CA GLY A 531 29.99 9.20 20.18
C GLY A 531 29.38 9.28 21.58
N SER A 532 28.95 10.49 21.97
CA SER A 532 28.56 10.85 23.35
C SER A 532 27.16 10.35 23.73
N VAL A 533 26.99 9.05 23.94
CA VAL A 533 25.71 8.50 24.41
C VAL A 533 25.70 8.44 25.95
N ARG A 534 24.72 9.07 26.61
CA ARG A 534 24.59 9.04 28.09
C ARG A 534 23.66 7.88 28.48
N TYR A 535 24.16 6.95 29.30
CA TYR A 535 23.38 5.87 29.91
C TYR A 535 23.71 5.72 31.39
N THR A 536 22.77 5.18 32.15
CA THR A 536 23.02 4.59 33.47
C THR A 536 23.13 3.07 33.26
N GLN A 537 24.32 2.53 33.46
CA GLN A 537 24.63 1.13 33.15
C GLN A 537 24.20 0.23 34.33
N ASN A 538 23.23 -0.66 34.15
CA ASN A 538 23.13 -1.88 34.96
C ASN A 538 23.48 -3.07 34.08
N GLN A 539 24.76 -3.41 34.04
CA GLN A 539 25.24 -4.60 33.36
C GLN A 539 24.69 -5.86 34.06
N LYS A 540 23.80 -6.58 33.38
CA LYS A 540 23.91 -8.03 33.31
C LYS A 540 23.96 -8.42 31.84
N LEU A 541 25.18 -8.44 31.29
CA LEU A 541 25.52 -9.29 30.16
C LEU A 541 25.34 -10.74 30.64
N GLN A 542 24.13 -11.28 30.54
CA GLN A 542 23.95 -12.72 30.44
C GLN A 542 24.14 -13.08 28.97
N THR A 543 25.35 -13.52 28.63
CA THR A 543 25.57 -14.34 27.44
C THR A 543 24.79 -15.64 27.62
N ASN A 544 23.52 -15.64 27.22
CA ASN A 544 22.79 -16.89 27.12
C ASN A 544 23.39 -17.65 25.94
N ASN A 545 24.07 -18.75 26.26
CA ASN A 545 24.40 -19.83 25.34
C ASN A 545 23.08 -20.44 24.82
N VAL A 546 22.39 -19.73 23.93
CA VAL A 546 21.13 -20.19 23.32
C VAL A 546 21.49 -21.20 22.23
N LEU A 547 21.03 -22.44 22.41
CA LEU A 547 21.09 -23.49 21.40
C LEU A 547 20.26 -23.07 20.16
N PRO A 548 20.67 -23.43 18.92
CA PRO A 548 19.80 -23.26 17.76
C PRO A 548 18.51 -24.08 17.93
N ASN A 549 17.40 -23.54 17.40
CA ASN A 549 16.05 -24.07 17.49
C ASN A 549 15.92 -25.56 17.05
N ASP A 550 15.00 -26.28 17.69
CA ASP A 550 14.86 -27.75 17.72
C ASP A 550 14.53 -28.41 16.35
N GLN A 551 14.22 -27.63 15.32
CA GLN A 551 14.01 -28.12 13.96
C GLN A 551 15.32 -28.36 13.17
N LEU A 552 16.43 -27.84 13.68
CA LEU A 552 17.75 -27.95 13.05
C LEU A 552 18.64 -29.01 13.71
N ILE A 553 18.17 -29.71 14.74
CA ILE A 553 18.94 -30.72 15.46
C ILE A 553 18.38 -32.11 15.18
N MET A 554 19.21 -32.97 14.60
CA MET A 554 18.96 -34.39 14.46
C MET A 554 19.44 -35.12 15.72
N VAL A 555 18.56 -35.97 16.25
CA VAL A 555 18.84 -36.90 17.33
C VAL A 555 19.13 -38.26 16.71
N GLN A 556 20.40 -38.67 16.69
CA GLN A 556 20.77 -40.02 16.22
C GLN A 556 21.06 -40.92 17.42
N ARG A 557 20.37 -42.06 17.45
CA ARG A 557 20.53 -43.10 18.46
C ARG A 557 21.48 -44.16 17.93
N PHE A 558 22.59 -44.42 18.62
CA PHE A 558 23.53 -45.48 18.29
C PHE A 558 23.44 -46.61 19.32
N ASN A 559 23.15 -47.82 18.84
CA ASN A 559 23.33 -49.03 19.64
C ASN A 559 24.78 -49.48 19.50
N PHE A 560 25.51 -49.55 20.62
CA PHE A 560 26.90 -49.98 20.65
C PHE A 560 27.03 -51.42 21.20
N PRO A 561 26.99 -52.46 20.35
CA PRO A 561 27.37 -53.79 20.80
C PRO A 561 28.91 -53.93 20.81
N GLY A 562 29.57 -53.27 21.76
CA GLY A 562 31.03 -53.34 21.98
C GLY A 562 31.86 -52.67 20.86
N VAL A 563 33.01 -52.03 21.08
CA VAL A 563 33.94 -52.06 22.22
C VAL A 563 34.58 -50.66 22.43
N GLU A 564 34.43 -49.72 21.49
CA GLU A 564 35.06 -48.40 21.54
C GLU A 564 34.44 -47.43 20.52
N PHE A 565 34.30 -46.15 20.84
CA PHE A 565 33.97 -45.07 19.90
C PHE A 565 35.01 -43.95 20.03
N THR A 566 35.58 -43.50 18.91
CA THR A 566 36.64 -42.48 18.90
C THR A 566 36.31 -41.37 17.91
N ILE A 567 36.46 -40.12 18.37
CA ILE A 567 36.46 -38.93 17.51
C ILE A 567 37.87 -38.34 17.55
N ASP A 568 38.62 -38.49 16.47
CA ASP A 568 39.96 -37.94 16.32
C ASP A 568 39.94 -36.43 16.02
N ASN A 569 40.99 -35.72 16.44
CA ASN A 569 41.23 -34.33 16.08
C ASN A 569 41.73 -34.26 14.63
N ILE A 570 40.82 -34.22 13.65
CA ILE A 570 41.17 -34.21 12.22
C ILE A 570 41.20 -32.77 11.69
N ASN A 571 42.35 -32.35 11.14
CA ASN A 571 42.44 -31.15 10.32
C ASN A 571 41.77 -31.40 8.96
N MET A 572 40.52 -30.93 8.77
CA MET A 572 39.81 -31.09 7.50
C MET A 572 39.64 -29.76 6.75
N PRO A 573 40.04 -29.67 5.47
CA PRO A 573 39.90 -28.47 4.66
C PRO A 573 38.55 -28.49 3.93
N SER A 574 37.45 -28.04 4.57
CA SER A 574 36.19 -27.84 3.84
C SER A 574 35.43 -26.57 4.30
N PRO A 575 34.91 -25.76 3.36
CA PRO A 575 34.25 -24.48 3.65
C PRO A 575 32.85 -24.63 4.31
N LEU A 576 32.26 -25.83 4.29
CA LEU A 576 30.97 -26.10 4.93
C LEU A 576 31.05 -26.14 6.46
N TRP A 577 32.25 -26.23 7.04
CA TRP A 577 32.43 -26.34 8.50
C TRP A 577 32.44 -24.99 9.23
N LYS A 578 32.35 -23.89 8.50
CA LYS A 578 32.22 -22.52 9.05
C LYS A 578 30.96 -22.30 9.89
N MET A 579 29.98 -23.22 9.86
CA MET A 579 28.72 -23.12 10.60
C MET A 579 28.65 -23.99 11.88
N TYR A 580 29.71 -24.73 12.23
CA TYR A 580 29.71 -25.57 13.43
C TYR A 580 30.04 -24.73 14.66
N LYS A 581 29.05 -24.54 15.54
CA LYS A 581 29.25 -23.98 16.89
C LYS A 581 28.88 -24.94 18.02
N PHE A 582 28.36 -26.14 17.74
CA PHE A 582 28.02 -27.12 18.77
C PHE A 582 27.75 -28.52 18.21
N SER A 583 28.37 -29.55 18.81
CA SER A 583 27.91 -30.95 18.77
C SER A 583 28.04 -31.53 20.19
N GLY A 584 27.05 -32.31 20.64
CA GLY A 584 27.05 -32.92 21.98
C GLY A 584 26.68 -34.40 21.94
N PHE A 585 27.29 -35.20 22.82
CA PHE A 585 27.01 -36.62 22.99
C PHE A 585 26.49 -36.89 24.40
N VAL A 586 25.32 -37.52 24.52
CA VAL A 586 24.76 -38.05 25.78
C VAL A 586 25.05 -39.55 25.84
N ILE A 587 25.49 -40.04 27.00
CA ILE A 587 25.54 -41.49 27.28
C ILE A 587 24.80 -41.76 28.60
N SER A 588 23.54 -42.17 28.52
CA SER A 588 22.75 -42.78 29.62
C SER A 588 21.29 -42.84 29.18
N ALA A 589 20.76 -44.04 28.88
CA ALA A 589 19.39 -44.17 28.42
C ALA A 589 18.72 -45.41 29.03
N ASN A 590 17.97 -45.20 30.12
CA ASN A 590 16.81 -46.04 30.41
C ASN A 590 15.53 -45.25 30.72
N GLU A 591 15.56 -43.91 30.83
CA GLU A 591 14.37 -43.10 31.19
C GLU A 591 14.11 -41.90 30.26
N LEU A 592 14.32 -42.04 28.95
CA LEU A 592 14.37 -40.88 28.04
C LEU A 592 13.48 -41.00 26.80
N ASP A 593 12.21 -41.34 26.98
CA ASP A 593 11.20 -41.33 25.91
C ASP A 593 10.63 -39.93 25.60
N ASN A 594 10.90 -38.91 26.42
CA ASN A 594 10.29 -37.57 26.28
C ASN A 594 11.28 -36.39 26.04
N LEU A 595 12.50 -36.63 25.56
CA LEU A 595 13.53 -35.58 25.46
C LEU A 595 13.60 -34.81 24.12
N ARG A 596 12.47 -34.44 23.52
CA ARG A 596 12.55 -33.57 22.34
C ARG A 596 13.05 -32.15 22.70
N ASP A 597 12.90 -31.75 23.97
CA ASP A 597 12.98 -30.35 24.41
C ASP A 597 13.92 -30.18 25.65
N LEU A 598 15.17 -30.68 25.62
CA LEU A 598 16.13 -30.41 26.70
C LEU A 598 16.97 -29.17 26.43
N THR A 599 16.99 -28.26 27.40
CA THR A 599 17.92 -27.13 27.44
C THR A 599 19.33 -27.57 27.84
N ARG A 600 20.35 -26.74 27.55
CA ARG A 600 21.74 -26.95 27.99
C ARG A 600 21.85 -27.15 29.50
N GLU A 601 21.07 -26.43 30.30
CA GLU A 601 21.07 -26.58 31.76
C GLU A 601 20.47 -27.91 32.24
N GLU A 602 19.48 -28.45 31.51
CA GLU A 602 18.88 -29.75 31.84
C GLU A 602 19.76 -30.91 31.38
N LEU A 603 20.46 -30.76 30.24
CA LEU A 603 21.52 -31.68 29.81
C LEU A 603 22.64 -31.73 30.86
N VAL A 604 23.12 -30.58 31.35
CA VAL A 604 24.17 -30.51 32.39
C VAL A 604 23.76 -31.19 33.71
N LYS A 605 22.47 -31.30 33.99
CA LYS A 605 21.94 -31.96 35.21
C LYS A 605 21.77 -33.47 35.08
N LYS A 606 21.72 -34.01 33.86
CA LYS A 606 21.66 -35.47 33.63
C LYS A 606 23.10 -35.97 33.45
N GLU A 607 23.48 -37.01 34.18
CA GLU A 607 24.88 -37.43 34.27
C GLU A 607 25.43 -37.89 32.88
N GLY A 608 26.56 -37.28 32.46
CA GLY A 608 27.43 -37.73 31.34
C GLY A 608 27.44 -36.89 30.05
N TYR A 609 28.31 -35.86 29.93
CA TYR A 609 28.54 -35.13 28.66
C TYR A 609 29.98 -34.64 28.42
N TYR A 610 30.39 -34.64 27.15
CA TYR A 610 31.50 -33.82 26.61
C TYR A 610 30.92 -32.85 25.56
N ILE A 611 31.27 -31.57 25.65
CA ILE A 611 30.96 -30.57 24.63
C ILE A 611 32.10 -30.53 23.62
N LEU A 612 31.77 -30.66 22.34
CA LEU A 612 32.68 -30.43 21.21
C LEU A 612 32.55 -28.97 20.76
N ASP A 613 33.54 -28.15 21.11
CA ASP A 613 33.63 -26.77 20.65
C ASP A 613 34.66 -26.66 19.51
N ALA A 614 34.23 -26.21 18.34
CA ALA A 614 35.13 -25.94 17.21
C ALA A 614 35.80 -24.57 17.39
N ILE A 615 37.12 -24.55 17.51
CA ILE A 615 37.95 -23.35 17.60
C ILE A 615 38.54 -23.05 16.22
N LEU A 616 38.25 -21.87 15.68
CA LEU A 616 38.89 -21.41 14.44
C LEU A 616 40.27 -20.88 14.79
N THR A 617 41.31 -21.50 14.24
CA THR A 617 42.69 -21.03 14.37
C THR A 617 42.99 -19.93 13.35
N ASP A 618 43.96 -19.08 13.66
CA ASP A 618 44.41 -17.97 12.82
C ASP A 618 44.87 -18.40 11.41
N GLN A 619 45.16 -19.71 11.24
CA GLN A 619 45.56 -20.32 9.98
C GLN A 619 44.38 -20.87 9.15
N GLY A 620 43.14 -20.63 9.57
CA GLY A 620 41.93 -21.05 8.85
C GLY A 620 41.54 -22.52 9.05
N TRP A 621 42.15 -23.22 10.01
CA TRP A 621 41.81 -24.59 10.38
C TRP A 621 40.88 -24.61 11.59
N HIS A 622 39.99 -25.59 11.64
CA HIS A 622 39.19 -25.89 12.82
C HIS A 622 39.96 -26.86 13.73
N GLN A 623 40.27 -26.43 14.95
CA GLN A 623 40.72 -27.32 16.02
C GLN A 623 39.53 -27.60 16.94
N PHE A 624 39.27 -28.87 17.25
CA PHE A 624 38.20 -29.20 18.17
C PHE A 624 38.72 -29.25 19.61
N SER A 625 38.01 -28.59 20.52
CA SER A 625 38.24 -28.71 21.96
C SER A 625 37.11 -29.50 22.59
N PHE A 626 37.48 -30.40 23.50
CA PHE A 626 36.55 -31.25 24.21
C PHE A 626 36.54 -30.84 25.67
N THR A 627 35.40 -30.33 26.13
CA THR A 627 35.23 -29.95 27.54
C THR A 627 34.34 -30.97 28.22
N LYS A 628 34.88 -31.69 29.22
CA LYS A 628 34.09 -32.56 30.09
C LYS A 628 33.15 -31.70 30.94
N ILE A 629 31.85 -31.96 30.89
CA ILE A 629 30.86 -31.28 31.73
C ILE A 629 30.01 -32.35 32.41
N GLY A 630 30.13 -32.42 33.73
CA GLY A 630 29.46 -33.43 34.56
C GLY A 630 30.31 -34.65 34.90
N THR A 631 29.67 -35.65 35.49
CA THR A 631 30.28 -36.90 35.98
C THR A 631 30.26 -37.96 34.89
N GLU A 632 31.27 -38.85 34.85
CA GLU A 632 31.31 -39.97 33.89
C GLU A 632 30.15 -40.94 34.15
N PRO A 633 29.44 -41.40 33.10
CA PRO A 633 28.38 -42.39 33.28
C PRO A 633 28.94 -43.71 33.82
N ALA A 634 28.23 -44.32 34.76
CA ALA A 634 28.63 -45.60 35.35
C ALA A 634 28.74 -46.70 34.27
N GLY A 635 29.92 -47.31 34.16
CA GLY A 635 30.19 -48.42 33.22
C GLY A 635 30.88 -48.04 31.90
N TYR A 636 31.28 -46.78 31.72
CA TYR A 636 32.18 -46.35 30.64
C TYR A 636 33.43 -45.67 31.19
N GLU A 637 34.56 -45.90 30.52
CA GLU A 637 35.82 -45.17 30.69
C GLU A 637 36.01 -44.23 29.49
N ILE A 638 36.39 -42.98 29.75
CA ILE A 638 36.61 -41.99 28.70
C ILE A 638 38.08 -41.58 28.69
N VAL A 639 38.73 -41.75 27.55
CA VAL A 639 40.15 -41.46 27.36
C VAL A 639 40.30 -40.38 26.29
N THR A 640 41.11 -39.37 26.55
CA THR A 640 41.49 -38.38 25.55
C THR A 640 42.82 -38.77 24.92
N ILE A 641 42.85 -39.06 23.61
CA ILE A 641 44.07 -39.41 22.87
C ILE A 641 44.25 -38.37 21.74
N ASN A 642 45.42 -37.73 21.68
CA ASN A 642 45.78 -36.76 20.62
C ASN A 642 44.78 -35.59 20.41
N GLY A 643 44.11 -35.16 21.49
CA GLY A 643 43.10 -34.10 21.44
C GLY A 643 41.72 -34.54 20.94
N GLY A 644 41.54 -35.83 20.61
CA GLY A 644 40.25 -36.47 20.41
C GLY A 644 39.66 -37.06 21.70
N VAL A 645 38.42 -37.54 21.64
CA VAL A 645 37.76 -38.25 22.76
C VAL A 645 37.36 -39.65 22.33
N THR A 646 37.72 -40.60 23.19
CA THR A 646 37.45 -42.03 23.02
C THR A 646 36.61 -42.52 24.20
N TRP A 647 35.48 -43.17 23.92
CA TRP A 647 34.62 -43.82 24.90
C TRP A 647 34.78 -45.33 24.81
N ARG A 648 35.10 -45.98 25.93
CA ARG A 648 35.31 -47.43 26.05
C ARG A 648 34.44 -47.99 27.17
N LYS A 649 34.00 -49.24 27.02
CA LYS A 649 33.23 -49.91 28.07
C LYS A 649 34.14 -50.25 29.25
N SER A 650 33.76 -49.87 30.47
CA SER A 650 34.51 -50.26 31.67
C SER A 650 34.35 -51.77 31.93
N PRO A 651 35.43 -52.50 32.28
CA PRO A 651 35.35 -53.91 32.59
C PRO A 651 34.36 -54.17 33.75
N GLY A 652 33.39 -55.07 33.54
CA GLY A 652 32.51 -55.57 34.61
C GLY A 652 31.08 -55.02 34.68
N ASN A 653 30.73 -53.99 33.89
CA ASN A 653 29.37 -53.45 33.88
C ASN A 653 28.61 -53.84 32.60
N GLY A 654 27.43 -54.44 32.77
CA GLY A 654 26.55 -54.90 31.70
C GLY A 654 25.77 -53.76 31.03
N VAL A 655 26.45 -52.69 30.58
CA VAL A 655 25.77 -51.60 29.89
C VAL A 655 25.36 -52.04 28.49
N THR A 656 24.07 -51.88 28.17
CA THR A 656 23.42 -52.18 26.88
C THR A 656 22.89 -50.94 26.16
N ASP A 657 23.30 -49.73 26.58
CA ASP A 657 22.50 -48.54 26.28
C ASP A 657 23.11 -47.54 25.28
N LEU A 658 22.17 -46.78 24.74
CA LEU A 658 22.15 -45.86 23.61
C LEU A 658 23.07 -44.63 23.79
N VAL A 659 23.89 -44.31 22.79
CA VAL A 659 24.49 -42.97 22.68
C VAL A 659 23.57 -42.10 21.84
N VAL A 660 23.23 -40.92 22.36
CA VAL A 660 22.42 -39.94 21.62
C VAL A 660 23.33 -38.79 21.21
N ALA A 661 23.53 -38.65 19.90
CA ALA A 661 24.29 -37.55 19.33
C ALA A 661 23.35 -36.50 18.74
N PHE A 662 23.67 -35.23 18.98
CA PHE A 662 22.94 -34.08 18.47
C PHE A 662 23.76 -33.42 17.35
N PHE A 663 23.23 -33.44 16.13
CA PHE A 663 23.88 -32.86 14.95
C PHE A 663 22.96 -31.85 14.23
N PRO A 664 23.50 -30.89 13.47
CA PRO A 664 22.70 -30.12 12.54
C PRO A 664 21.98 -31.01 11.49
N SER A 665 20.71 -30.73 11.17
CA SER A 665 19.85 -31.59 10.32
C SER A 665 20.34 -31.78 8.87
N HIS A 666 21.17 -30.86 8.37
CA HIS A 666 21.80 -30.95 7.04
C HIS A 666 23.01 -31.91 6.98
N CYS A 667 23.43 -32.49 8.12
CA CYS A 667 24.53 -33.47 8.18
C CYS A 667 24.09 -34.93 7.91
N LYS A 668 22.82 -35.17 7.57
CA LYS A 668 22.24 -36.51 7.35
C LYS A 668 23.04 -37.37 6.36
N SER A 669 23.65 -36.76 5.35
CA SER A 669 24.41 -37.46 4.30
C SER A 669 25.82 -37.88 4.71
N PHE A 670 26.33 -37.44 5.86
CA PHE A 670 27.73 -37.67 6.29
C PHE A 670 27.85 -38.68 7.45
N LEU A 671 26.73 -39.17 7.98
CA LEU A 671 26.65 -40.05 9.16
C LEU A 671 26.16 -41.48 8.83
N ILE A 672 26.06 -41.84 7.55
CA ILE A 672 25.76 -43.21 7.09
C ILE A 672 27.06 -44.01 7.03
#